data_AF-A0A923ZDT1-F1
#
_entry.id   AF-A0A923ZDT1-F1
#
_cell.length_a   1.000
_cell.length_b   1.000
_cell.length_c   1.000
_cell.angle_alpha   90.00
_cell.angle_beta   90.00
_cell.angle_gamma   90.00
#
_symmetry.space_group_name_H-M   'P 1'
#
loop_
_entity.id
_entity.type
_entity.pdbx_description
1 polymer ?
#
loop_
_entity_poly.entity_id
_entity_poly.type
_entity_poly.pdbx_seq_one_letter_code
_entity_poly.pdbx_strand_id
1 'polypeptide(L)'
;MVTNLSQANRQAIIKASFGGDEYMVLTRFTATERLSEPFTIIADVIITGDPAVMYGNLGAPISIEVRAGPARSRFFHGRLWEAAAMEHSDNSVRYRLTLRPWASFLDLNIDSRIYQGKKVDEIAKDVTARRNGIGPKMRFSLSNSYPSLEYCVQWQESDFDFISRQFERHGMYYHFAHSKSDHEMVVTDQNSSHVASPGISEAIEVMPYSKGIGRPGGAIWSLLERLEAGPFKATVRDYDFTKPAQKLESDRKMEGSSTTLDKAGVAEIYVYPGGFNKATGDGRGDDISKHILEAARFQGYRTTAEGDAFAACAGSTIEIKPAPGMPAKKYLIVATTHVYSGGKYRGGSGDDDELTVQMELLLATAEFRPQLKTPRPRMYGPQTAVVAGASGEEIETDEYGRIRVHFHWDRVQEGGSTSSCMIRVAQSMAGAKWGGFVLPRIGQEVVVEFLDGDPDTPLVTGTVYNGQNTVPYALPANKTRSTFKSRSSPKSQGFNELRMEDKAGSEEVFFHAEKDLNSIIDKGDETRTLNSGNRTTTIKKGDETLEIEKGKRTETIEGDQTLTIKTGNRSDTIKTGNDNLAIKMGNRTTKIDMGNDSLTLTMGNRTIKVDLGKHSTEAMQAIELKCGMSTFKMTPASIEMKSMMIKIEAQVMLQTKGLMVQQDASAIHIVKGALVLIN
;
A
#
# COMPACT_ATOMS: atom_id res chain seq x y z
N MET A 1 -14.71 72.80 -11.31
CA MET A 1 -15.63 72.80 -10.15
C MET A 1 -15.51 71.47 -9.46
N VAL A 2 -15.15 71.46 -8.18
CA VAL A 2 -15.12 70.25 -7.35
C VAL A 2 -16.58 69.82 -7.12
N THR A 3 -17.03 68.81 -7.85
CA THR A 3 -18.25 68.08 -7.52
C THR A 3 -17.96 67.25 -6.27
N ASN A 4 -18.67 67.51 -5.17
CA ASN A 4 -18.62 66.68 -3.97
C ASN A 4 -18.94 65.22 -4.35
N LEU A 5 -17.92 64.37 -4.43
CA LEU A 5 -18.03 62.95 -4.69
C LEU A 5 -18.72 62.29 -3.48
N SER A 6 -20.03 62.08 -3.59
CA SER A 6 -20.83 61.45 -2.53
C SER A 6 -21.53 60.19 -3.04
N GLN A 7 -21.62 59.18 -2.17
CA GLN A 7 -22.39 57.96 -2.36
C GLN A 7 -23.79 58.00 -1.71
N ALA A 8 -24.13 59.07 -0.97
CA ALA A 8 -25.33 59.12 -0.12
C ALA A 8 -26.66 58.91 -0.88
N ASN A 9 -26.74 59.43 -2.11
CA ASN A 9 -27.94 59.38 -2.97
C ASN A 9 -27.80 58.41 -4.16
N ARG A 10 -26.95 57.38 -4.04
CA ARG A 10 -26.75 56.36 -5.09
C ARG A 10 -27.53 55.09 -4.80
N GLN A 11 -27.92 54.39 -5.87
CA GLN A 11 -28.52 53.07 -5.73
C GLN A 11 -27.49 52.00 -5.36
N ALA A 12 -26.20 52.18 -5.67
CA ALA A 12 -25.14 51.30 -5.20
C ALA A 12 -24.04 52.08 -4.47
N ILE A 13 -23.58 51.55 -3.35
CA ILE A 13 -22.50 52.12 -2.53
C ILE A 13 -21.43 51.08 -2.26
N ILE A 14 -20.17 51.48 -2.25
CA ILE A 14 -19.03 50.64 -1.89
C ILE A 14 -18.44 51.08 -0.55
N LYS A 15 -18.05 50.11 0.28
CA LYS A 15 -17.41 50.30 1.58
C LYS A 15 -16.19 49.41 1.70
N ALA A 16 -15.07 49.98 2.12
CA ALA A 16 -13.84 49.25 2.38
C ALA A 16 -13.54 49.22 3.89
N SER A 17 -13.03 48.09 4.37
CA SER A 17 -12.69 47.92 5.79
C SER A 17 -11.53 48.79 6.29
N PHE A 18 -10.68 49.26 5.39
CA PHE A 18 -9.53 50.13 5.68
C PHE A 18 -9.88 51.63 5.62
N GLY A 19 -11.18 51.97 5.65
CA GLY A 19 -11.66 53.33 5.41
C GLY A 19 -11.77 53.64 3.92
N GLY A 20 -12.45 54.73 3.56
CA GLY A 20 -12.71 55.04 2.14
C GLY A 20 -14.05 55.67 1.83
N ASP A 21 -15.03 55.56 2.72
CA ASP A 21 -16.43 55.89 2.40
C ASP A 21 -16.65 57.36 1.96
N GLU A 22 -15.77 58.27 2.39
CA GLU A 22 -15.80 59.71 2.05
C GLU A 22 -15.04 60.06 0.76
N TYR A 23 -14.16 59.18 0.28
CA TYR A 23 -13.24 59.47 -0.82
C TYR A 23 -13.16 58.40 -1.91
N MET A 24 -13.91 57.29 -1.77
CA MET A 24 -14.06 56.23 -2.76
C MET A 24 -15.52 56.16 -3.21
N VAL A 25 -15.74 56.17 -4.52
CA VAL A 25 -17.08 56.23 -5.11
C VAL A 25 -17.25 55.18 -6.18
N LEU A 26 -18.27 54.32 -6.03
CA LEU A 26 -18.62 53.30 -7.02
C LEU A 26 -19.27 53.92 -8.26
N THR A 27 -18.74 53.60 -9.44
CA THR A 27 -19.28 54.08 -10.73
C THR A 27 -19.97 52.99 -11.53
N ARG A 28 -19.40 51.78 -11.51
CA ARG A 28 -19.92 50.60 -12.20
C ARG A 28 -19.48 49.36 -11.42
N PHE A 29 -20.28 48.32 -11.43
CA PHE A 29 -19.74 46.99 -11.14
C PHE A 29 -20.40 45.90 -11.98
N THR A 30 -19.67 44.80 -12.12
CA THR A 30 -20.18 43.53 -12.62
C THR A 30 -19.85 42.45 -11.60
N ALA A 31 -20.86 41.74 -11.10
CA ALA A 31 -20.68 40.63 -10.17
C ALA A 31 -21.17 39.33 -10.80
N THR A 32 -20.26 38.38 -10.99
CA THR A 32 -20.54 37.06 -11.53
C THR A 32 -20.41 36.03 -10.41
N GLU A 33 -21.48 35.31 -10.14
CA GLU A 33 -21.55 34.23 -9.16
C GLU A 33 -22.01 32.95 -9.84
N ARG A 34 -21.48 31.79 -9.43
CA ARG A 34 -21.92 30.49 -9.94
C ARG A 34 -21.76 29.41 -8.89
N LEU A 35 -22.65 28.41 -8.90
CA LEU A 35 -22.49 27.21 -8.09
C LEU A 35 -21.17 26.51 -8.41
N SER A 36 -20.45 26.12 -7.36
CA SER A 36 -19.14 25.44 -7.41
C SER A 36 -18.02 26.25 -8.05
N GLU A 37 -18.17 27.58 -8.17
CA GLU A 37 -17.10 28.45 -8.68
C GLU A 37 -16.94 29.68 -7.77
N PRO A 38 -15.70 30.17 -7.57
CA PRO A 38 -15.47 31.43 -6.88
C PRO A 38 -16.13 32.60 -7.62
N PHE A 39 -16.90 33.43 -6.91
CA PHE A 39 -17.45 34.64 -7.52
C PHE A 39 -16.33 35.62 -7.91
N THR A 40 -16.61 36.47 -8.90
CA THR A 40 -15.74 37.60 -9.24
C THR A 40 -16.59 38.86 -9.32
N ILE A 41 -16.16 39.91 -8.61
CA ILE A 41 -16.78 41.23 -8.65
C ILE A 41 -15.75 42.21 -9.23
N ILE A 42 -16.06 42.80 -10.37
CA ILE A 42 -15.25 43.86 -10.98
C ILE A 42 -15.94 45.18 -10.69
N ALA A 43 -15.34 46.03 -9.87
CA ALA A 43 -15.89 47.32 -9.45
C ALA A 43 -15.00 48.46 -9.91
N ASP A 44 -15.54 49.35 -10.73
CA ASP A 44 -14.86 50.57 -11.14
C ASP A 44 -15.20 51.68 -10.14
N VAL A 45 -14.17 52.20 -9.46
CA VAL A 45 -14.28 53.23 -8.41
C VAL A 45 -13.46 54.47 -8.75
N ILE A 46 -13.89 55.63 -8.27
CA ILE A 46 -13.10 56.86 -8.29
C ILE A 46 -12.62 57.11 -6.86
N ILE A 47 -11.31 57.35 -6.71
CA ILE A 47 -10.67 57.60 -5.41
C ILE A 47 -10.04 59.00 -5.43
N THR A 48 -10.42 59.85 -4.47
CA THR A 48 -9.79 61.16 -4.22
C THR A 48 -8.81 61.05 -3.04
N GLY A 49 -7.51 61.13 -3.27
CA GLY A 49 -6.51 60.99 -2.21
C GLY A 49 -5.27 60.20 -2.64
N ASP A 50 -4.52 59.66 -1.68
CA ASP A 50 -3.28 58.93 -1.95
C ASP A 50 -3.55 57.63 -2.74
N PRO A 51 -3.07 57.51 -3.99
CA PRO A 51 -3.22 56.30 -4.78
C PRO A 51 -2.51 55.06 -4.16
N ALA A 52 -1.61 55.25 -3.20
CA ALA A 52 -0.93 54.15 -2.51
C ALA A 52 -1.84 53.35 -1.56
N VAL A 53 -3.04 53.84 -1.25
CA VAL A 53 -3.97 53.19 -0.30
C VAL A 53 -4.32 51.75 -0.69
N MET A 54 -4.27 51.39 -1.98
CA MET A 54 -4.65 50.06 -2.44
C MET A 54 -3.56 48.99 -2.24
N TYR A 55 -2.27 49.34 -2.29
CA TYR A 55 -1.19 48.35 -2.22
C TYR A 55 -1.10 47.66 -0.86
N GLY A 56 -1.23 48.40 0.24
CA GLY A 56 -1.20 47.84 1.59
C GLY A 56 -2.45 47.06 1.99
N ASN A 57 -3.49 47.06 1.15
CA ASN A 57 -4.82 46.55 1.48
C ASN A 57 -5.28 45.39 0.59
N LEU A 58 -4.38 44.78 -0.21
CA LEU A 58 -4.70 43.51 -0.88
C LEU A 58 -5.14 42.46 0.15
N GLY A 59 -6.22 41.75 -0.16
CA GLY A 59 -6.89 40.80 0.74
C GLY A 59 -7.87 41.44 1.73
N ALA A 60 -7.94 42.77 1.82
CA ALA A 60 -8.86 43.45 2.73
C ALA A 60 -10.33 43.28 2.28
N PRO A 61 -11.28 43.15 3.23
CA PRO A 61 -12.70 43.02 2.91
C PRO A 61 -13.30 44.33 2.37
N ILE A 62 -14.11 44.19 1.32
CA ILE A 62 -14.86 45.25 0.63
C ILE A 62 -16.31 44.77 0.41
N SER A 63 -17.27 45.65 0.67
CA SER A 63 -18.70 45.39 0.55
C SER A 63 -19.36 46.39 -0.39
N ILE A 64 -20.16 45.91 -1.34
CA ILE A 64 -21.03 46.73 -2.19
C ILE A 64 -22.48 46.49 -1.75
N GLU A 65 -23.18 47.55 -1.37
CA GLU A 65 -24.61 47.53 -1.04
C GLU A 65 -25.38 48.14 -2.21
N VAL A 66 -26.31 47.39 -2.79
CA VAL A 66 -27.23 47.85 -3.83
C VAL A 66 -28.63 47.94 -3.27
N ARG A 67 -29.25 49.12 -3.39
CA ARG A 67 -30.56 49.51 -2.88
C ARG A 67 -31.58 49.53 -4.01
N ALA A 68 -32.14 48.37 -4.36
CA ALA A 68 -33.14 48.24 -5.43
C ALA A 68 -34.59 48.49 -4.94
N GLY A 69 -34.79 49.50 -4.08
CA GLY A 69 -36.10 49.87 -3.50
C GLY A 69 -36.27 49.53 -1.99
N PRO A 70 -37.43 49.86 -1.37
CA PRO A 70 -37.63 49.91 0.10
C PRO A 70 -37.37 48.62 0.88
N ALA A 71 -37.31 47.47 0.21
CA ALA A 71 -37.10 46.14 0.81
C ALA A 71 -36.11 45.25 0.03
N ARG A 72 -35.34 45.80 -0.93
CA ARG A 72 -34.47 45.02 -1.85
C ARG A 72 -33.03 45.49 -1.81
N SER A 73 -32.47 45.51 -0.61
CA SER A 73 -31.03 45.73 -0.47
C SER A 73 -30.29 44.41 -0.66
N ARG A 74 -29.30 44.39 -1.55
CA ARG A 74 -28.39 43.26 -1.74
C ARG A 74 -26.97 43.67 -1.39
N PHE A 75 -26.22 42.75 -0.78
CA PHE A 75 -24.82 42.94 -0.48
C PHE A 75 -23.96 42.02 -1.35
N PHE A 76 -22.87 42.56 -1.87
CA PHE A 76 -21.78 41.81 -2.48
C PHE A 76 -20.53 42.07 -1.66
N HIS A 77 -20.16 41.09 -0.86
CA HIS A 77 -18.96 41.15 -0.02
C HIS A 77 -17.87 40.26 -0.61
N GLY A 78 -16.67 40.82 -0.79
CA GLY A 78 -15.50 40.09 -1.27
C GLY A 78 -14.21 40.62 -0.67
N ARG A 79 -13.10 39.99 -1.00
CA ARG A 79 -11.75 40.45 -0.65
C ARG A 79 -11.07 41.04 -1.86
N LEU A 80 -10.34 42.13 -1.65
CA LEU A 80 -9.58 42.78 -2.71
C LEU A 80 -8.51 41.82 -3.26
N TRP A 81 -8.68 41.35 -4.48
CA TRP A 81 -7.74 40.47 -5.19
C TRP A 81 -6.75 41.28 -6.02
N GLU A 82 -7.25 42.31 -6.70
CA GLU A 82 -6.47 43.16 -7.60
C GLU A 82 -7.03 44.58 -7.58
N ALA A 83 -6.15 45.57 -7.69
CA ALA A 83 -6.51 46.96 -7.90
C ALA A 83 -5.68 47.52 -9.07
N ALA A 84 -6.31 47.79 -10.20
CA ALA A 84 -5.67 48.36 -11.37
C ALA A 84 -6.02 49.85 -11.49
N ALA A 85 -5.01 50.73 -11.49
CA ALA A 85 -5.20 52.14 -11.81
C ALA A 85 -5.48 52.28 -13.31
N MET A 86 -6.60 52.92 -13.67
CA MET A 86 -7.10 53.02 -15.04
C MET A 86 -6.85 54.41 -15.65
N GLU A 87 -7.22 55.46 -14.92
CA GLU A 87 -7.16 56.84 -15.40
C GLU A 87 -6.76 57.76 -14.25
N HIS A 88 -5.78 58.62 -14.50
CA HIS A 88 -5.34 59.64 -13.55
C HIS A 88 -5.93 61.00 -13.95
N SER A 89 -6.49 61.70 -12.98
CA SER A 89 -6.93 63.09 -13.09
C SER A 89 -6.26 63.93 -12.00
N ASP A 90 -6.28 65.26 -12.13
CA ASP A 90 -5.54 66.17 -11.25
C ASP A 90 -5.74 65.93 -9.74
N ASN A 91 -6.94 65.48 -9.31
CA ASN A 91 -7.27 65.24 -7.90
C ASN A 91 -7.93 63.87 -7.63
N SER A 92 -7.99 62.95 -8.61
CA SER A 92 -8.60 61.63 -8.43
C SER A 92 -8.02 60.57 -9.36
N VAL A 93 -8.07 59.32 -8.96
CA VAL A 93 -7.68 58.18 -9.79
C VAL A 93 -8.86 57.22 -9.91
N ARG A 94 -9.16 56.79 -11.14
CA ARG A 94 -10.12 55.71 -11.38
C ARG A 94 -9.40 54.37 -11.23
N TYR A 95 -9.91 53.52 -10.35
CA TYR A 95 -9.43 52.15 -10.18
C TYR A 95 -10.47 51.15 -10.65
N ARG A 96 -9.99 50.05 -11.22
CA ARG A 96 -10.75 48.80 -11.34
C ARG A 96 -10.32 47.86 -10.23
N LEU A 97 -11.24 47.53 -9.34
CA LEU A 97 -11.03 46.58 -8.26
C LEU A 97 -11.61 45.23 -8.67
N THR A 98 -10.80 44.18 -8.57
CA THR A 98 -11.28 42.80 -8.66
C THR A 98 -11.43 42.29 -7.23
N LEU A 99 -12.65 41.92 -6.84
CA LEU A 99 -12.94 41.25 -5.57
C LEU A 99 -13.24 39.78 -5.81
N ARG A 100 -12.72 38.93 -4.95
CA ARG A 100 -12.91 37.47 -4.97
C ARG A 100 -13.28 36.96 -3.57
N PRO A 101 -13.86 35.74 -3.44
CA PRO A 101 -14.07 35.16 -2.13
C PRO A 101 -12.75 34.87 -1.43
N TRP A 102 -12.80 34.68 -0.11
CA TRP A 102 -11.68 34.19 0.69
C TRP A 102 -11.13 32.87 0.13
N ALA A 103 -11.99 32.03 -0.45
CA ALA A 103 -11.61 30.75 -1.03
C ALA A 103 -10.61 30.87 -2.19
N SER A 104 -10.63 31.96 -2.97
CA SER A 104 -9.65 32.18 -4.05
C SER A 104 -8.22 32.40 -3.54
N PHE A 105 -8.04 32.74 -2.27
CA PHE A 105 -6.70 32.85 -1.69
C PHE A 105 -6.11 31.49 -1.33
N LEU A 106 -6.92 30.42 -1.33
CA LEU A 106 -6.43 29.05 -1.20
C LEU A 106 -5.67 28.61 -2.46
N ASP A 107 -5.95 29.17 -3.64
CA ASP A 107 -5.20 28.92 -4.89
C ASP A 107 -3.71 29.29 -4.75
N LEU A 108 -3.39 30.25 -3.87
CA LEU A 108 -2.03 30.74 -3.67
C LEU A 108 -1.16 29.78 -2.84
N ASN A 109 -1.74 28.72 -2.29
CA ASN A 109 -1.04 27.76 -1.43
C ASN A 109 -1.01 26.40 -2.09
N ILE A 110 0.18 25.94 -2.49
CA ILE A 110 0.42 24.58 -3.00
C ILE A 110 1.05 23.73 -1.91
N ASP A 111 0.53 22.52 -1.68
CA ASP A 111 1.01 21.62 -0.62
C ASP A 111 1.00 20.16 -1.06
N SER A 112 1.72 19.32 -0.30
CA SER A 112 1.64 17.86 -0.37
C SER A 112 1.39 17.30 1.02
N ARG A 113 0.28 16.59 1.21
CA ARG A 113 -0.17 16.14 2.52
C ARG A 113 -1.06 14.90 2.44
N ILE A 114 -0.93 14.04 3.44
CA ILE A 114 -1.73 12.84 3.60
C ILE A 114 -2.85 13.08 4.63
N TYR A 115 -4.07 12.68 4.29
CA TYR A 115 -5.24 12.63 5.15
C TYR A 115 -5.71 11.18 5.29
N GLN A 116 -5.88 10.72 6.53
CA GLN A 116 -6.27 9.34 6.84
C GLN A 116 -7.41 9.31 7.84
N GLY A 117 -8.38 8.44 7.59
CA GLY A 117 -9.52 8.23 8.48
C GLY A 117 -10.42 9.47 8.62
N LYS A 118 -10.47 10.35 7.62
CA LYS A 118 -11.26 11.58 7.64
C LYS A 118 -12.32 11.62 6.54
N LYS A 119 -13.45 12.25 6.83
CA LYS A 119 -14.48 12.58 5.85
C LYS A 119 -14.07 13.80 5.03
N VAL A 120 -14.69 13.97 3.86
CA VAL A 120 -14.42 15.09 2.94
C VAL A 120 -14.66 16.45 3.62
N ASP A 121 -15.71 16.59 4.43
CA ASP A 121 -16.01 17.84 5.13
C ASP A 121 -14.98 18.14 6.24
N GLU A 122 -14.49 17.11 6.93
CA GLU A 122 -13.40 17.22 7.91
C GLU A 122 -12.08 17.63 7.23
N ILE A 123 -11.75 17.02 6.09
CA ILE A 123 -10.58 17.38 5.28
C ILE A 123 -10.65 18.85 4.86
N ALA A 124 -11.79 19.30 4.32
CA ALA A 124 -11.95 20.69 3.90
C ALA A 124 -11.85 21.68 5.07
N LYS A 125 -12.41 21.34 6.25
CA LYS A 125 -12.24 22.14 7.48
C LYS A 125 -10.78 22.22 7.90
N ASP A 126 -10.04 21.11 7.85
CA ASP A 126 -8.62 21.09 8.19
C ASP A 126 -7.76 21.91 7.21
N VAL A 127 -8.04 21.80 5.91
CA VAL A 127 -7.33 22.60 4.88
C VAL A 127 -7.52 24.08 5.15
N THR A 128 -8.77 24.50 5.38
CA THR A 128 -9.13 25.91 5.56
C THR A 128 -8.70 26.48 6.92
N ALA A 129 -8.75 25.72 8.01
CA ALA A 129 -8.33 26.15 9.34
C ALA A 129 -6.84 26.54 9.40
N ARG A 130 -5.99 25.97 8.54
CA ARG A 130 -4.58 26.35 8.41
C ARG A 130 -4.38 27.75 7.83
N ARG A 131 -5.44 28.36 7.29
CA ARG A 131 -5.43 29.66 6.60
C ARG A 131 -6.23 30.72 7.35
N ASN A 132 -6.36 30.61 8.68
CA ASN A 132 -7.18 31.50 9.51
C ASN A 132 -6.93 33.02 9.33
N GLY A 133 -5.76 33.44 8.85
CA GLY A 133 -5.45 34.85 8.58
C GLY A 133 -6.37 35.52 7.55
N ILE A 134 -7.03 34.74 6.68
CA ILE A 134 -8.03 35.25 5.71
C ILE A 134 -9.47 35.04 6.20
N GLY A 135 -9.70 34.74 7.48
CA GLY A 135 -11.04 34.59 8.06
C GLY A 135 -12.00 33.67 7.27
N PRO A 136 -11.61 32.42 6.96
CA PRO A 136 -12.45 31.51 6.20
C PRO A 136 -13.74 31.20 6.96
N LYS A 137 -14.89 31.37 6.29
CA LYS A 137 -16.19 30.94 6.82
C LYS A 137 -16.81 29.94 5.87
N MET A 138 -16.96 28.71 6.37
CA MET A 138 -17.49 27.59 5.62
C MET A 138 -18.50 26.83 6.47
N ARG A 139 -19.69 26.59 5.91
CA ARG A 139 -20.74 25.77 6.53
C ARG A 139 -21.12 24.63 5.60
N PHE A 140 -21.36 23.46 6.19
CA PHE A 140 -21.86 22.28 5.50
C PHE A 140 -23.35 22.10 5.81
N SER A 141 -24.17 22.09 4.76
CA SER A 141 -25.60 21.81 4.77
C SER A 141 -25.85 20.58 3.87
N LEU A 142 -25.37 19.43 4.35
CA LEU A 142 -25.39 18.16 3.62
C LEU A 142 -26.61 17.34 4.03
N SER A 143 -27.31 16.76 3.05
CA SER A 143 -28.42 15.83 3.25
C SER A 143 -27.98 14.37 3.23
N ASN A 144 -26.86 14.05 2.56
CA ASN A 144 -26.31 12.70 2.51
C ASN A 144 -25.23 12.46 3.59
N SER A 145 -24.95 11.18 3.85
CA SER A 145 -23.84 10.77 4.70
C SER A 145 -22.64 10.35 3.85
N TYR A 146 -21.44 10.74 4.26
CA TYR A 146 -20.20 10.46 3.55
C TYR A 146 -19.27 9.57 4.36
N PRO A 147 -18.62 8.57 3.73
CA PRO A 147 -17.70 7.68 4.44
C PRO A 147 -16.42 8.41 4.80
N SER A 148 -15.76 7.88 5.83
CA SER A 148 -14.37 8.23 6.13
C SER A 148 -13.47 7.63 5.06
N LEU A 149 -12.53 8.44 4.54
CA LEU A 149 -11.54 8.00 3.57
C LEU A 149 -10.36 7.36 4.31
N GLU A 150 -10.03 6.11 3.98
CA GLU A 150 -8.88 5.42 4.54
C GLU A 150 -7.58 6.20 4.26
N TYR A 151 -7.44 6.68 3.02
CA TYR A 151 -6.26 7.38 2.53
C TYR A 151 -6.68 8.39 1.44
N CYS A 152 -6.20 9.62 1.56
CA CYS A 152 -6.43 10.70 0.60
C CYS A 152 -5.24 11.65 0.62
N VAL A 153 -4.65 11.92 -0.54
CA VAL A 153 -3.42 12.69 -0.68
C VAL A 153 -3.70 13.98 -1.43
N GLN A 154 -3.38 15.12 -0.83
CA GLN A 154 -3.14 16.37 -1.54
C GLN A 154 -1.73 16.27 -2.14
N TRP A 155 -1.58 16.38 -3.46
CA TRP A 155 -0.27 16.24 -4.11
C TRP A 155 0.03 17.37 -5.07
N GLN A 156 0.97 18.25 -4.70
CA GLN A 156 1.46 19.36 -5.53
C GLN A 156 0.35 20.16 -6.21
N GLU A 157 -0.76 20.34 -5.50
CA GLU A 157 -1.94 21.04 -5.96
C GLU A 157 -2.31 22.12 -4.94
N SER A 158 -3.05 23.13 -5.40
CA SER A 158 -3.46 24.19 -4.50
C SER A 158 -4.45 23.67 -3.45
N ASP A 159 -4.52 24.34 -2.30
CA ASP A 159 -5.52 24.02 -1.28
C ASP A 159 -6.95 24.11 -1.84
N PHE A 160 -7.18 25.04 -2.79
CA PHE A 160 -8.47 25.21 -3.44
C PHE A 160 -8.79 24.08 -4.42
N ASP A 161 -7.83 23.71 -5.29
CA ASP A 161 -8.01 22.60 -6.23
C ASP A 161 -8.25 21.31 -5.47
N PHE A 162 -7.51 21.08 -4.39
CA PHE A 162 -7.69 19.92 -3.53
C PHE A 162 -9.11 19.84 -2.99
N ILE A 163 -9.62 20.87 -2.32
CA ILE A 163 -11.00 20.83 -1.79
C ILE A 163 -12.03 20.73 -2.92
N SER A 164 -11.81 21.39 -4.05
CA SER A 164 -12.74 21.43 -5.17
C SER A 164 -12.87 20.06 -5.82
N ARG A 165 -11.76 19.37 -6.12
CA ARG A 165 -11.83 18.01 -6.67
C ARG A 165 -12.43 17.00 -5.69
N GLN A 166 -12.29 17.19 -4.38
CA GLN A 166 -12.94 16.34 -3.39
C GLN A 166 -14.46 16.59 -3.39
N PHE A 167 -14.89 17.84 -3.41
CA PHE A 167 -16.31 18.18 -3.52
C PHE A 167 -16.93 17.64 -4.81
N GLU A 168 -16.27 17.87 -5.94
CA GLU A 168 -16.64 17.35 -7.26
C GLU A 168 -16.80 15.82 -7.25
N ARG A 169 -15.80 15.08 -6.75
CA ARG A 169 -15.81 13.60 -6.69
C ARG A 169 -16.97 13.07 -5.85
N HIS A 170 -17.34 13.78 -4.78
CA HIS A 170 -18.38 13.36 -3.84
C HIS A 170 -19.75 14.00 -4.12
N GLY A 171 -19.89 14.74 -5.23
CA GLY A 171 -21.13 15.42 -5.60
C GLY A 171 -21.53 16.57 -4.67
N MET A 172 -20.61 17.03 -3.83
CA MET A 172 -20.80 18.24 -3.04
C MET A 172 -20.50 19.46 -3.91
N TYR A 173 -21.23 20.53 -3.70
CA TYR A 173 -21.01 21.80 -4.37
C TYR A 173 -21.22 22.95 -3.40
N TYR A 174 -20.85 24.16 -3.79
CA TYR A 174 -20.95 25.31 -2.89
C TYR A 174 -21.49 26.55 -3.59
N HIS A 175 -21.97 27.48 -2.78
CA HIS A 175 -22.26 28.86 -3.17
C HIS A 175 -21.79 29.81 -2.06
N PHE A 176 -21.85 31.11 -2.30
CA PHE A 176 -21.48 32.11 -1.31
C PHE A 176 -22.70 32.89 -0.84
N ALA A 177 -22.96 32.84 0.47
CA ALA A 177 -23.98 33.65 1.11
C ALA A 177 -23.36 34.97 1.57
N HIS A 178 -23.78 36.08 0.97
CA HIS A 178 -23.28 37.41 1.31
C HIS A 178 -24.13 38.08 2.39
N SER A 179 -23.45 38.78 3.28
CA SER A 179 -24.01 39.67 4.29
C SER A 179 -23.37 41.05 4.15
N LYS A 180 -23.84 42.03 4.93
CA LYS A 180 -23.29 43.39 4.92
C LYS A 180 -21.78 43.44 5.17
N SER A 181 -21.28 42.56 6.03
CA SER A 181 -19.91 42.62 6.55
C SER A 181 -19.08 41.38 6.25
N ASP A 182 -19.65 40.38 5.56
CA ASP A 182 -18.96 39.11 5.31
C ASP A 182 -19.62 38.28 4.21
N HIS A 183 -18.95 37.19 3.82
CA HIS A 183 -19.45 36.15 2.94
C HIS A 183 -19.05 34.76 3.47
N GLU A 184 -19.95 33.81 3.38
CA GLU A 184 -19.76 32.44 3.85
C GLU A 184 -19.87 31.45 2.67
N MET A 185 -18.93 30.52 2.55
CA MET A 185 -19.05 29.40 1.63
C MET A 185 -20.02 28.38 2.21
N VAL A 186 -21.14 28.15 1.55
CA VAL A 186 -22.15 27.17 1.97
C VAL A 186 -22.04 25.95 1.05
N VAL A 187 -21.54 24.86 1.60
CA VAL A 187 -21.38 23.57 0.91
C VAL A 187 -22.64 22.73 1.10
N THR A 188 -23.18 22.17 0.02
CA THR A 188 -24.36 21.32 0.02
C THR A 188 -24.25 20.23 -1.05
N ASP A 189 -25.22 19.31 -1.09
CA ASP A 189 -25.24 18.12 -1.95
C ASP A 189 -26.63 17.81 -2.54
N GLN A 190 -27.64 18.62 -2.21
CA GLN A 190 -29.01 18.46 -2.69
C GLN A 190 -29.71 19.81 -2.88
N ASN A 191 -30.55 19.89 -3.92
CA ASN A 191 -31.34 21.08 -4.22
C ASN A 191 -32.25 21.51 -3.06
N SER A 192 -32.72 20.55 -2.26
CA SER A 192 -33.63 20.74 -1.12
C SER A 192 -33.05 21.62 -0.01
N SER A 193 -31.72 21.76 0.06
CA SER A 193 -31.02 22.59 1.05
C SER A 193 -31.02 24.08 0.68
N HIS A 194 -31.42 24.45 -0.54
CA HIS A 194 -31.46 25.84 -0.98
C HIS A 194 -32.74 26.55 -0.56
N VAL A 195 -32.60 27.80 -0.15
CA VAL A 195 -33.71 28.68 0.26
C VAL A 195 -34.08 29.66 -0.85
N ALA A 196 -35.22 30.34 -0.73
CA ALA A 196 -35.63 31.39 -1.67
C ALA A 196 -34.64 32.57 -1.67
N SER A 197 -34.47 33.23 -2.83
CA SER A 197 -33.61 34.41 -2.92
C SER A 197 -34.04 35.49 -1.90
N PRO A 198 -33.10 36.04 -1.09
CA PRO A 198 -33.43 37.11 -0.15
C PRO A 198 -34.07 38.30 -0.88
N GLY A 199 -35.22 38.79 -0.41
CA GLY A 199 -35.90 39.93 -1.05
C GLY A 199 -36.79 39.60 -2.25
N ILE A 200 -36.94 38.31 -2.61
CA ILE A 200 -37.93 37.81 -3.59
C ILE A 200 -38.84 36.82 -2.86
N SER A 201 -40.04 37.27 -2.48
CA SER A 201 -41.02 36.48 -1.72
C SER A 201 -42.18 35.94 -2.55
N GLU A 202 -42.32 36.39 -3.79
CA GLU A 202 -43.43 36.05 -4.69
C GLU A 202 -42.89 35.60 -6.05
N ALA A 203 -43.69 34.82 -6.78
CA ALA A 203 -43.35 34.37 -8.12
C ALA A 203 -43.28 35.56 -9.11
N ILE A 204 -42.17 35.67 -9.84
CA ILE A 204 -41.94 36.75 -10.80
C ILE A 204 -42.53 36.36 -12.16
N GLU A 205 -43.32 37.25 -12.75
CA GLU A 205 -43.93 37.04 -14.06
C GLU A 205 -43.05 37.57 -15.19
N VAL A 206 -42.88 36.76 -16.24
CA VAL A 206 -42.17 37.20 -17.45
C VAL A 206 -43.05 38.16 -18.24
N MET A 207 -42.54 39.37 -18.49
CA MET A 207 -43.26 40.41 -19.24
C MET A 207 -42.31 41.19 -20.15
N PRO A 208 -42.79 41.73 -21.29
CA PRO A 208 -41.97 42.58 -22.15
C PRO A 208 -41.34 43.74 -21.36
N TYR A 209 -40.10 44.09 -21.69
CA TYR A 209 -39.38 45.19 -21.05
C TYR A 209 -40.22 46.48 -21.12
N SER A 210 -40.59 47.01 -19.95
CA SER A 210 -41.31 48.27 -19.82
C SER A 210 -40.61 49.12 -18.76
N LYS A 211 -40.08 50.29 -19.16
CA LYS A 211 -39.47 51.23 -18.22
C LYS A 211 -40.53 51.72 -17.23
N GLY A 212 -40.22 51.66 -15.93
CA GLY A 212 -40.90 52.47 -14.92
C GLY A 212 -41.89 51.80 -13.97
N ILE A 213 -41.95 50.47 -13.86
CA ILE A 213 -42.82 49.82 -12.87
C ILE A 213 -41.98 49.30 -11.70
N GLY A 214 -41.97 50.02 -10.58
CA GLY A 214 -41.39 49.58 -9.31
C GLY A 214 -42.18 48.43 -8.68
N ARG A 215 -42.11 47.23 -9.26
CA ARG A 215 -42.88 46.04 -8.85
C ARG A 215 -42.18 45.28 -7.74
N PRO A 216 -42.87 44.78 -6.69
CA PRO A 216 -42.31 43.85 -5.68
C PRO A 216 -41.50 42.72 -6.32
N GLY A 217 -40.25 42.49 -5.91
CA GLY A 217 -39.37 41.43 -6.43
C GLY A 217 -38.59 41.72 -7.73
N GLY A 218 -39.01 42.69 -8.55
CA GLY A 218 -38.44 42.96 -9.88
C GLY A 218 -39.26 42.32 -11.00
N ALA A 219 -38.77 42.39 -12.24
CA ALA A 219 -39.36 41.87 -13.46
C ALA A 219 -38.32 41.07 -14.24
N ILE A 220 -38.81 40.05 -14.97
CA ILE A 220 -38.03 39.27 -15.94
C ILE A 220 -38.61 39.58 -17.31
N TRP A 221 -37.76 39.97 -18.26
CA TRP A 221 -38.19 40.28 -19.64
C TRP A 221 -37.70 39.29 -20.69
N SER A 222 -36.77 38.42 -20.31
CA SER A 222 -36.32 37.31 -21.15
C SER A 222 -36.29 36.03 -20.34
N LEU A 223 -36.87 34.96 -20.88
CA LEU A 223 -36.77 33.60 -20.36
C LEU A 223 -36.59 32.67 -21.55
N LEU A 224 -35.42 32.06 -21.68
CA LEU A 224 -35.05 31.21 -22.81
C LEU A 224 -34.71 29.81 -22.30
N GLU A 225 -35.23 28.78 -22.96
CA GLU A 225 -34.91 27.37 -22.69
C GLU A 225 -34.00 26.84 -23.80
N ARG A 226 -32.93 26.12 -23.41
CA ARG A 226 -31.98 25.46 -24.31
C ARG A 226 -31.87 23.98 -23.96
N LEU A 227 -31.94 23.15 -24.99
CA LEU A 227 -31.79 21.70 -24.93
C LEU A 227 -30.53 21.29 -25.71
N GLU A 228 -29.72 20.40 -25.13
CA GLU A 228 -28.51 19.87 -25.74
C GLU A 228 -28.40 18.36 -25.54
N ALA A 229 -27.80 17.67 -26.52
CA ALA A 229 -27.56 16.24 -26.43
C ALA A 229 -26.50 15.92 -25.34
N GLY A 230 -26.62 14.77 -24.69
CA GLY A 230 -25.71 14.35 -23.64
C GLY A 230 -25.85 12.87 -23.32
N PRO A 231 -24.99 12.32 -22.46
CA PRO A 231 -25.02 10.90 -22.08
C PRO A 231 -26.32 10.50 -21.39
N PHE A 232 -26.74 9.26 -21.57
CA PHE A 232 -27.93 8.67 -20.92
C PHE A 232 -27.56 7.57 -19.93
N LYS A 233 -26.29 7.15 -19.94
CA LYS A 233 -25.74 6.14 -19.03
C LYS A 233 -24.35 6.55 -18.56
N ALA A 234 -24.05 6.27 -17.31
CA ALA A 234 -22.70 6.28 -16.77
C ALA A 234 -22.39 4.95 -16.11
N THR A 235 -21.23 4.36 -16.40
CA THR A 235 -20.76 3.10 -15.83
C THR A 235 -19.38 3.31 -15.22
N VAL A 236 -19.18 2.81 -14.00
CA VAL A 236 -17.91 2.88 -13.29
C VAL A 236 -17.44 1.48 -12.90
N ARG A 237 -16.13 1.23 -13.03
CA ARG A 237 -15.50 -0.03 -12.59
C ARG A 237 -14.27 0.22 -11.75
N ASP A 238 -13.95 -0.75 -10.90
CA ASP A 238 -12.74 -0.73 -10.08
C ASP A 238 -12.25 -2.16 -9.80
N TYR A 239 -11.16 -2.31 -9.04
CA TYR A 239 -10.61 -3.60 -8.62
C TYR A 239 -10.29 -3.62 -7.12
N ASP A 240 -10.81 -4.63 -6.42
CA ASP A 240 -10.51 -4.89 -5.01
C ASP A 240 -9.71 -6.19 -4.86
N PHE A 241 -8.45 -6.06 -4.46
CA PHE A 241 -7.56 -7.21 -4.30
C PHE A 241 -7.98 -8.15 -3.15
N THR A 242 -8.80 -7.68 -2.19
CA THR A 242 -9.32 -8.53 -1.11
C THR A 242 -10.48 -9.41 -1.59
N LYS A 243 -11.12 -9.05 -2.70
CA LYS A 243 -12.22 -9.79 -3.35
C LYS A 243 -12.01 -9.86 -4.88
N PRO A 244 -10.92 -10.48 -5.36
CA PRO A 244 -10.46 -10.33 -6.75
C PRO A 244 -11.40 -10.95 -7.80
N ALA A 245 -12.25 -11.91 -7.41
CA ALA A 245 -13.26 -12.52 -8.30
C ALA A 245 -14.55 -11.70 -8.39
N GLN A 246 -14.75 -10.72 -7.51
CA GLN A 246 -15.96 -9.91 -7.50
C GLN A 246 -15.91 -8.89 -8.64
N LYS A 247 -16.92 -8.92 -9.51
CA LYS A 247 -17.12 -7.85 -10.50
C LYS A 247 -17.53 -6.56 -9.77
N LEU A 248 -16.62 -5.61 -9.73
CA LEU A 248 -16.84 -4.31 -9.12
C LEU A 248 -17.23 -3.32 -10.22
N GLU A 249 -18.53 -3.29 -10.54
CA GLU A 249 -19.17 -2.45 -11.54
C GLU A 249 -20.45 -1.85 -10.95
N SER A 250 -20.70 -0.58 -11.25
CA SER A 250 -21.98 0.06 -11.02
C SER A 250 -22.34 0.94 -12.22
N ASP A 251 -23.63 1.04 -12.52
CA ASP A 251 -24.13 1.92 -13.57
C ASP A 251 -25.38 2.69 -13.15
N ARG A 252 -25.55 3.86 -13.76
CA ARG A 252 -26.77 4.68 -13.68
C ARG A 252 -27.27 4.95 -15.08
N LYS A 253 -28.57 4.75 -15.28
CA LYS A 253 -29.30 5.15 -16.49
C LYS A 253 -30.28 6.27 -16.19
N MET A 254 -30.56 7.11 -17.18
CA MET A 254 -31.57 8.15 -17.08
C MET A 254 -32.97 7.52 -17.07
N GLU A 255 -33.73 7.73 -16.00
CA GLU A 255 -35.10 7.22 -15.87
C GLU A 255 -36.07 8.05 -16.72
N GLY A 256 -37.04 7.38 -17.37
CA GLY A 256 -38.13 8.03 -18.10
C GLY A 256 -37.75 8.74 -19.41
N SER A 257 -36.50 8.63 -19.85
CA SER A 257 -36.06 9.14 -21.14
C SER A 257 -36.60 8.28 -22.30
N SER A 258 -36.92 8.93 -23.41
CA SER A 258 -37.38 8.27 -24.66
C SER A 258 -36.81 8.94 -25.91
N THR A 259 -35.71 9.66 -25.74
CA THR A 259 -35.05 10.38 -26.84
C THR A 259 -34.51 9.40 -27.88
N THR A 260 -34.27 9.86 -29.10
CA THR A 260 -33.72 9.02 -30.18
C THR A 260 -32.36 8.43 -29.81
N LEU A 261 -31.51 9.20 -29.12
CA LEU A 261 -30.18 8.78 -28.68
C LEU A 261 -30.22 7.72 -27.58
N ASP A 262 -31.14 7.88 -26.62
CA ASP A 262 -31.38 6.92 -25.55
C ASP A 262 -31.90 5.58 -26.11
N LYS A 263 -32.90 5.63 -27.00
CA LYS A 263 -33.42 4.44 -27.69
C LYS A 263 -32.37 3.71 -28.52
N ALA A 264 -31.45 4.45 -29.13
CA ALA A 264 -30.34 3.88 -29.89
C ALA A 264 -29.22 3.32 -28.99
N GLY A 265 -29.21 3.64 -27.69
CA GLY A 265 -28.17 3.19 -26.74
C GLY A 265 -26.79 3.80 -27.02
N VAL A 266 -26.73 4.94 -27.71
CA VAL A 266 -25.50 5.56 -28.24
C VAL A 266 -25.11 6.83 -27.48
N ALA A 267 -24.92 6.76 -26.16
CA ALA A 267 -24.20 7.79 -25.38
C ALA A 267 -23.96 7.34 -23.93
N GLU A 268 -22.81 6.73 -23.66
CA GLU A 268 -22.38 6.25 -22.35
C GLU A 268 -21.06 6.90 -21.93
N ILE A 269 -20.95 7.28 -20.66
CA ILE A 269 -19.66 7.57 -20.01
C ILE A 269 -19.20 6.30 -19.30
N TYR A 270 -17.98 5.83 -19.60
CA TYR A 270 -17.35 4.72 -18.90
C TYR A 270 -16.06 5.19 -18.21
N VAL A 271 -15.88 4.86 -16.92
CA VAL A 271 -14.73 5.28 -16.12
C VAL A 271 -14.08 4.09 -15.42
N TYR A 272 -12.75 4.01 -15.53
CA TYR A 272 -11.87 3.12 -14.77
C TYR A 272 -10.52 3.82 -14.53
N PRO A 273 -9.95 3.78 -13.31
CA PRO A 273 -10.58 3.30 -12.08
C PRO A 273 -11.67 4.25 -11.55
N GLY A 274 -12.72 3.69 -10.95
CA GLY A 274 -13.88 4.42 -10.43
C GLY A 274 -13.66 5.07 -9.07
N GLY A 275 -12.65 4.62 -8.31
CA GLY A 275 -12.30 5.14 -7.00
C GLY A 275 -13.25 4.71 -5.89
N PHE A 276 -13.76 3.47 -5.94
CA PHE A 276 -14.67 2.89 -4.95
C PHE A 276 -14.28 1.45 -4.61
N ASN A 277 -14.55 1.01 -3.38
CA ASN A 277 -14.32 -0.36 -2.95
C ASN A 277 -15.57 -0.87 -2.23
N LYS A 278 -15.98 -2.13 -2.46
CA LYS A 278 -17.12 -2.74 -1.76
C LYS A 278 -16.75 -3.29 -0.38
N ALA A 279 -15.47 -3.37 -0.02
CA ALA A 279 -15.01 -3.70 1.33
C ALA A 279 -15.56 -2.73 2.39
N THR A 280 -15.83 -1.47 2.03
CA THR A 280 -16.47 -0.46 2.89
C THR A 280 -18.00 -0.53 2.93
N GLY A 281 -18.63 -1.42 2.13
CA GLY A 281 -20.08 -1.66 2.17
C GLY A 281 -20.97 -0.48 1.76
N ASP A 282 -20.45 0.49 1.00
CA ASP A 282 -20.97 1.87 1.03
C ASP A 282 -21.85 2.31 -0.15
N GLY A 283 -22.06 1.50 -1.19
CA GLY A 283 -22.87 1.92 -2.34
C GLY A 283 -22.27 3.07 -3.16
N ARG A 284 -21.00 3.46 -2.93
CA ARG A 284 -20.37 4.61 -3.60
C ARG A 284 -20.33 4.49 -5.12
N GLY A 285 -20.26 3.28 -5.68
CA GLY A 285 -20.31 3.09 -7.14
C GLY A 285 -21.61 3.65 -7.75
N ASP A 286 -22.73 3.46 -7.07
CA ASP A 286 -24.05 3.94 -7.50
C ASP A 286 -24.11 5.47 -7.41
N ASP A 287 -23.58 6.04 -6.32
CA ASP A 287 -23.49 7.49 -6.15
C ASP A 287 -22.56 8.14 -7.19
N ILE A 288 -21.39 7.56 -7.44
CA ILE A 288 -20.42 8.10 -8.42
C ILE A 288 -21.00 8.04 -9.83
N SER A 289 -21.57 6.90 -10.25
CA SER A 289 -22.19 6.78 -11.58
C SER A 289 -23.37 7.74 -11.72
N LYS A 290 -24.19 7.91 -10.67
CA LYS A 290 -25.26 8.90 -10.62
C LYS A 290 -24.74 10.33 -10.76
N HIS A 291 -23.72 10.71 -9.99
CA HIS A 291 -23.14 12.05 -10.01
C HIS A 291 -22.53 12.40 -11.36
N ILE A 292 -21.80 11.47 -11.98
CA ILE A 292 -21.23 11.65 -13.33
C ILE A 292 -22.36 11.92 -14.34
N LEU A 293 -23.43 11.13 -14.29
CA LEU A 293 -24.56 11.29 -15.20
C LEU A 293 -25.30 12.62 -14.98
N GLU A 294 -25.62 12.97 -13.73
CA GLU A 294 -26.30 14.21 -13.37
C GLU A 294 -25.47 15.45 -13.75
N ALA A 295 -24.16 15.45 -13.47
CA ALA A 295 -23.25 16.54 -13.84
C ALA A 295 -23.13 16.73 -15.36
N ALA A 296 -23.13 15.63 -16.13
CA ALA A 296 -23.14 15.69 -17.59
C ALA A 296 -24.49 16.18 -18.15
N ARG A 297 -25.61 15.76 -17.54
CA ARG A 297 -26.97 16.14 -17.96
C ARG A 297 -27.33 17.58 -17.61
N PHE A 298 -26.72 18.15 -16.58
CA PHE A 298 -26.88 19.57 -16.25
C PHE A 298 -26.61 20.48 -17.47
N GLN A 299 -25.64 20.13 -18.32
CA GLN A 299 -25.36 20.89 -19.55
C GLN A 299 -26.48 20.78 -20.61
N GLY A 300 -27.26 19.70 -20.55
CA GLY A 300 -28.26 19.32 -21.55
C GLY A 300 -29.62 20.02 -21.44
N TYR A 301 -29.97 20.59 -20.28
CA TYR A 301 -31.20 21.37 -20.11
C TYR A 301 -30.89 22.64 -19.31
N ARG A 302 -30.92 23.80 -19.98
CA ARG A 302 -30.63 25.09 -19.35
C ARG A 302 -31.74 26.08 -19.61
N THR A 303 -32.11 26.81 -18.58
CA THR A 303 -32.98 27.97 -18.71
C THR A 303 -32.16 29.22 -18.38
N THR A 304 -32.20 30.24 -19.23
CA THR A 304 -31.58 31.54 -18.93
C THR A 304 -32.65 32.60 -18.78
N ALA A 305 -32.51 33.48 -17.80
CA ALA A 305 -33.43 34.59 -17.57
C ALA A 305 -32.68 35.93 -17.48
N GLU A 306 -33.30 37.01 -17.94
CA GLU A 306 -32.78 38.37 -17.82
C GLU A 306 -33.86 39.31 -17.28
N GLY A 307 -33.47 40.17 -16.34
CA GLY A 307 -34.40 41.03 -15.61
C GLY A 307 -33.72 42.08 -14.72
N ASP A 308 -34.53 42.76 -13.92
CA ASP A 308 -34.10 43.69 -12.86
C ASP A 308 -34.39 43.13 -11.45
N ALA A 309 -34.67 41.81 -11.37
CA ALA A 309 -34.79 41.03 -10.14
C ALA A 309 -33.44 40.90 -9.40
N PHE A 310 -32.80 42.03 -9.11
CA PHE A 310 -31.40 42.18 -8.71
C PHE A 310 -31.04 41.49 -7.39
N ALA A 311 -32.05 41.10 -6.61
CA ALA A 311 -31.88 40.34 -5.38
C ALA A 311 -31.65 38.82 -5.63
N ALA A 312 -31.83 38.35 -6.86
CA ALA A 312 -31.63 36.96 -7.28
C ALA A 312 -30.16 36.52 -7.17
N CYS A 313 -29.83 35.63 -6.23
CA CYS A 313 -28.45 35.20 -5.97
C CYS A 313 -28.20 33.73 -6.35
N ALA A 314 -26.98 33.43 -6.81
CA ALA A 314 -26.61 32.04 -7.10
C ALA A 314 -26.68 31.19 -5.83
N GLY A 315 -27.17 29.96 -5.94
CA GLY A 315 -27.43 29.09 -4.78
C GLY A 315 -28.67 29.46 -3.98
N SER A 316 -29.63 30.15 -4.59
CA SER A 316 -30.98 30.30 -4.05
C SER A 316 -32.04 29.88 -5.07
N THR A 317 -33.29 29.80 -4.64
CA THR A 317 -34.41 29.41 -5.50
C THR A 317 -35.28 30.61 -5.85
N ILE A 318 -35.87 30.57 -7.05
CA ILE A 318 -36.79 31.58 -7.58
C ILE A 318 -37.97 30.89 -8.25
N GLU A 319 -39.16 31.46 -8.10
CA GLU A 319 -40.35 31.01 -8.81
C GLU A 319 -40.67 31.99 -9.95
N ILE A 320 -40.82 31.45 -11.16
CA ILE A 320 -41.06 32.25 -12.37
C ILE A 320 -42.33 31.76 -13.04
N LYS A 321 -43.23 32.68 -13.39
CA LYS A 321 -44.36 32.42 -14.28
C LYS A 321 -43.91 32.72 -15.72
N PRO A 322 -43.81 31.70 -16.60
CA PRO A 322 -43.27 31.89 -17.96
C PRO A 322 -44.06 32.85 -18.84
N ALA A 323 -45.35 33.03 -18.55
CA ALA A 323 -46.24 33.97 -19.21
C ALA A 323 -47.48 34.24 -18.31
N PRO A 324 -48.26 35.30 -18.58
CA PRO A 324 -49.53 35.55 -17.89
C PRO A 324 -50.45 34.33 -17.90
N GLY A 325 -50.95 33.95 -16.73
CA GLY A 325 -51.86 32.80 -16.56
C GLY A 325 -51.21 31.41 -16.55
N MET A 326 -49.89 31.30 -16.74
CA MET A 326 -49.17 30.03 -16.60
C MET A 326 -48.81 29.74 -15.13
N PRO A 327 -48.74 28.46 -14.73
CA PRO A 327 -48.29 28.10 -13.38
C PRO A 327 -46.83 28.52 -13.17
N ALA A 328 -46.52 28.93 -11.95
CA ALA A 328 -45.16 29.23 -11.55
C ALA A 328 -44.32 27.94 -11.56
N LYS A 329 -43.13 28.00 -12.12
CA LYS A 329 -42.12 26.96 -12.04
C LYS A 329 -41.04 27.40 -11.06
N LYS A 330 -40.60 26.48 -10.20
CA LYS A 330 -39.50 26.72 -9.26
C LYS A 330 -38.17 26.34 -9.90
N TYR A 331 -37.21 27.26 -9.81
CA TYR A 331 -35.86 27.11 -10.33
C TYR A 331 -34.82 27.28 -9.22
N LEU A 332 -33.74 26.52 -9.29
CA LEU A 332 -32.47 26.81 -8.63
C LEU A 332 -31.67 27.77 -9.51
N ILE A 333 -31.19 28.86 -8.94
CA ILE A 333 -30.31 29.80 -9.62
C ILE A 333 -28.89 29.26 -9.56
N VAL A 334 -28.38 28.80 -10.71
CA VAL A 334 -27.05 28.20 -10.83
C VAL A 334 -25.98 29.26 -11.02
N ALA A 335 -26.26 30.31 -11.79
CA ALA A 335 -25.34 31.42 -11.98
C ALA A 335 -26.09 32.74 -12.06
N THR A 336 -25.45 33.81 -11.61
CA THR A 336 -25.92 35.18 -11.86
C THR A 336 -24.80 36.06 -12.40
N THR A 337 -25.16 37.00 -13.26
CA THR A 337 -24.30 38.14 -13.63
C THR A 337 -25.08 39.42 -13.41
N HIS A 338 -24.68 40.17 -12.39
CA HIS A 338 -25.26 41.46 -12.06
C HIS A 338 -24.45 42.57 -12.72
N VAL A 339 -25.13 43.55 -13.29
CA VAL A 339 -24.50 44.76 -13.81
C VAL A 339 -25.19 45.98 -13.20
N TYR A 340 -24.36 46.85 -12.63
CA TYR A 340 -24.75 48.20 -12.22
C TYR A 340 -23.94 49.23 -13.00
N SER A 341 -24.60 50.24 -13.55
CA SER A 341 -23.95 51.41 -14.14
C SER A 341 -24.61 52.70 -13.64
N GLY A 342 -23.85 53.54 -12.94
CA GLY A 342 -24.34 54.82 -12.42
C GLY A 342 -24.31 55.93 -13.48
N GLY A 343 -25.45 56.60 -13.70
CA GLY A 343 -25.62 57.57 -14.81
C GLY A 343 -24.97 58.95 -14.61
N LYS A 344 -24.69 59.36 -13.37
CA LYS A 344 -24.44 60.77 -13.00
C LYS A 344 -23.06 61.37 -13.33
N TYR A 345 -22.11 60.61 -13.90
CA TYR A 345 -20.75 61.10 -14.21
C TYR A 345 -20.33 60.90 -15.68
N ARG A 346 -21.28 60.55 -16.56
CA ARG A 346 -21.07 60.63 -18.01
C ARG A 346 -21.39 62.05 -18.49
N GLY A 347 -20.46 62.65 -19.22
CA GLY A 347 -20.70 63.91 -19.95
C GLY A 347 -21.65 63.67 -21.12
N GLY A 348 -22.95 63.60 -20.84
CA GLY A 348 -24.02 63.42 -21.82
C GLY A 348 -25.29 62.92 -21.13
N SER A 349 -26.36 63.73 -21.17
CA SER A 349 -27.75 63.48 -20.77
C SER A 349 -28.00 62.42 -19.67
N GLY A 350 -28.47 62.87 -18.50
CA GLY A 350 -28.74 62.02 -17.34
C GLY A 350 -29.71 60.87 -17.59
N ASP A 351 -29.17 59.68 -17.83
CA ASP A 351 -29.89 58.42 -17.70
C ASP A 351 -29.93 57.99 -16.23
N ASP A 352 -31.05 57.36 -15.83
CA ASP A 352 -31.21 56.70 -14.54
C ASP A 352 -30.16 55.59 -14.34
N ASP A 353 -29.89 55.22 -13.08
CA ASP A 353 -29.02 54.09 -12.75
C ASP A 353 -29.55 52.80 -13.42
N GLU A 354 -28.67 52.05 -14.10
CA GLU A 354 -29.01 50.79 -14.76
C GLU A 354 -28.69 49.62 -13.83
N LEU A 355 -29.69 48.78 -13.57
CA LEU A 355 -29.59 47.57 -12.76
C LEU A 355 -30.16 46.39 -13.55
N THR A 356 -29.29 45.47 -13.96
CA THR A 356 -29.69 44.24 -14.67
C THR A 356 -29.07 43.01 -14.03
N VAL A 357 -29.78 41.89 -14.12
CA VAL A 357 -29.31 40.57 -13.73
C VAL A 357 -29.61 39.57 -14.84
N GLN A 358 -28.59 38.83 -15.23
CA GLN A 358 -28.72 37.61 -16.03
C GLN A 358 -28.58 36.41 -15.11
N MET A 359 -29.42 35.39 -15.32
CA MET A 359 -29.48 34.18 -14.51
C MET A 359 -29.37 32.94 -15.38
N GLU A 360 -28.60 31.95 -14.93
CA GLU A 360 -28.70 30.56 -15.39
C GLU A 360 -29.50 29.78 -14.35
N LEU A 361 -30.53 29.08 -14.81
CA LEU A 361 -31.55 28.45 -13.99
C LEU A 361 -31.61 26.96 -14.30
N LEU A 362 -31.75 26.16 -13.25
CA LEU A 362 -32.05 24.74 -13.30
C LEU A 362 -33.43 24.51 -12.70
N LEU A 363 -34.29 23.72 -13.32
CA LEU A 363 -35.57 23.34 -12.72
C LEU A 363 -35.31 22.67 -11.37
N ALA A 364 -36.03 23.06 -10.32
CA ALA A 364 -35.78 22.56 -8.97
C ALA A 364 -35.95 21.03 -8.84
N THR A 365 -36.68 20.39 -9.77
CA THR A 365 -36.85 18.94 -9.87
C THR A 365 -35.63 18.20 -10.42
N ALA A 366 -34.68 18.89 -11.04
CA ALA A 366 -33.44 18.32 -11.55
C ALA A 366 -32.32 18.64 -10.56
N GLU A 367 -31.70 17.62 -9.97
CA GLU A 367 -30.60 17.80 -9.02
C GLU A 367 -29.38 18.42 -9.70
N PHE A 368 -28.80 19.45 -9.06
CA PHE A 368 -27.53 19.99 -9.50
C PHE A 368 -26.38 19.10 -9.02
N ARG A 369 -25.42 18.84 -9.91
CA ARG A 369 -24.13 18.24 -9.56
C ARG A 369 -22.99 19.03 -10.18
N PRO A 370 -21.89 19.25 -9.45
CA PRO A 370 -20.73 19.94 -9.97
C PRO A 370 -20.12 19.13 -11.13
N GLN A 371 -19.57 19.84 -12.11
CA GLN A 371 -18.77 19.17 -13.14
C GLN A 371 -17.39 18.81 -12.59
N LEU A 372 -16.84 17.67 -13.03
CA LEU A 372 -15.48 17.26 -12.72
C LEU A 372 -14.46 18.11 -13.52
N LYS A 373 -14.32 19.38 -13.16
CA LYS A 373 -13.45 20.34 -13.87
C LYS A 373 -12.05 20.37 -13.28
N THR A 374 -11.92 20.16 -11.97
CA THR A 374 -10.65 20.29 -11.27
C THR A 374 -9.76 19.09 -11.61
N PRO A 375 -8.58 19.30 -12.23
CA PRO A 375 -7.70 18.19 -12.61
C PRO A 375 -7.30 17.36 -11.40
N ARG A 376 -7.34 16.02 -11.54
CA ARG A 376 -6.77 15.15 -10.50
C ARG A 376 -5.24 15.23 -10.56
N PRO A 377 -4.55 15.41 -9.42
CA PRO A 377 -3.10 15.36 -9.41
C PRO A 377 -2.62 13.97 -9.85
N ARG A 378 -1.49 13.91 -10.55
CA ARG A 378 -0.87 12.65 -10.98
C ARG A 378 0.58 12.58 -10.56
N MET A 379 1.00 11.42 -10.07
CA MET A 379 2.40 11.06 -9.88
C MET A 379 2.87 10.26 -11.10
N TYR A 380 3.63 10.93 -11.98
CA TYR A 380 4.03 10.37 -13.27
C TYR A 380 5.09 9.26 -13.20
N GLY A 381 5.73 9.08 -12.05
CA GLY A 381 6.79 8.11 -11.86
C GLY A 381 6.89 7.63 -10.42
N PRO A 382 7.66 6.57 -10.19
CA PRO A 382 7.85 6.05 -8.85
C PRO A 382 8.61 7.03 -7.98
N GLN A 383 8.40 6.91 -6.67
CA GLN A 383 9.14 7.63 -5.65
C GLN A 383 9.79 6.63 -4.69
N THR A 384 10.80 7.08 -3.96
CA THR A 384 11.34 6.31 -2.84
C THR A 384 10.68 6.74 -1.54
N ALA A 385 10.49 5.80 -0.62
CA ALA A 385 9.98 6.05 0.73
C ALA A 385 10.70 5.14 1.73
N VAL A 386 10.64 5.49 3.02
CA VAL A 386 11.22 4.68 4.10
C VAL A 386 10.14 3.84 4.75
N VAL A 387 10.35 2.55 4.93
CA VAL A 387 9.39 1.68 5.63
C VAL A 387 9.23 2.17 7.07
N ALA A 388 7.99 2.37 7.48
CA ALA A 388 7.62 2.92 8.78
C ALA A 388 6.82 1.89 9.60
N GLY A 389 6.88 2.02 10.92
CA GLY A 389 6.14 1.17 11.85
C GLY A 389 6.40 1.57 13.30
N ALA A 390 5.86 0.81 14.24
CA ALA A 390 5.93 1.12 15.67
C ALA A 390 7.38 1.19 16.17
N SER A 391 7.64 2.12 17.09
CA SER A 391 8.96 2.26 17.70
C SER A 391 9.36 0.97 18.43
N GLY A 392 10.56 0.47 18.15
CA GLY A 392 11.11 -0.75 18.76
C GLY A 392 10.82 -2.05 17.99
N GLU A 393 9.95 -2.01 16.98
CA GLU A 393 9.70 -3.14 16.07
C GLU A 393 10.68 -3.15 14.88
N GLU A 394 10.98 -4.33 14.35
CA GLU A 394 11.73 -4.46 13.08
C GLU A 394 10.81 -4.66 11.87
N ILE A 395 9.61 -5.20 12.09
CA ILE A 395 8.66 -5.59 11.05
C ILE A 395 7.24 -5.26 11.53
N GLU A 396 6.54 -4.40 10.79
CA GLU A 396 5.10 -4.16 10.96
C GLU A 396 4.41 -4.50 9.64
N THR A 397 3.50 -5.49 9.66
CA THR A 397 2.78 -5.98 8.48
C THR A 397 1.38 -6.47 8.86
N ASP A 398 0.49 -6.59 7.87
CA ASP A 398 -0.82 -7.22 8.04
C ASP A 398 -0.92 -8.62 7.36
N GLU A 399 -2.13 -9.18 7.36
CA GLU A 399 -2.46 -10.50 6.79
C GLU A 399 -2.18 -10.64 5.28
N TYR A 400 -2.01 -9.53 4.55
CA TYR A 400 -1.72 -9.50 3.12
C TYR A 400 -0.24 -9.23 2.82
N GLY A 401 0.61 -9.07 3.84
CA GLY A 401 2.00 -8.71 3.65
C GLY A 401 2.20 -7.24 3.25
N ARG A 402 1.26 -6.36 3.61
CA ARG A 402 1.36 -4.92 3.36
C ARG A 402 2.20 -4.23 4.43
N ILE A 403 2.87 -3.15 4.05
CA ILE A 403 3.70 -2.34 4.94
C ILE A 403 3.25 -0.89 4.94
N ARG A 404 3.68 -0.10 5.92
CA ARG A 404 3.56 1.35 5.89
C ARG A 404 4.88 1.99 5.47
N VAL A 405 4.79 3.18 4.90
CA VAL A 405 5.96 3.96 4.51
C VAL A 405 5.81 5.40 4.95
N HIS A 406 6.94 6.08 5.11
CA HIS A 406 7.01 7.52 5.27
C HIS A 406 7.63 8.10 3.99
N PHE A 407 6.86 8.93 3.30
CA PHE A 407 7.32 9.61 2.09
C PHE A 407 8.17 10.82 2.44
N HIS A 408 9.23 11.08 1.66
CA HIS A 408 10.19 12.17 1.92
C HIS A 408 9.57 13.58 1.89
N TRP A 409 8.42 13.75 1.24
CA TRP A 409 7.69 15.01 1.14
C TRP A 409 6.63 15.19 2.23
N ASP A 410 6.33 14.16 3.03
CA ASP A 410 5.40 14.29 4.14
C ASP A 410 6.08 15.01 5.31
N ARG A 411 5.60 16.22 5.60
CA ARG A 411 6.14 17.10 6.65
C ARG A 411 5.36 17.04 7.96
N VAL A 412 4.27 16.26 8.01
CA VAL A 412 3.27 16.36 9.07
C VAL A 412 3.38 15.21 10.05
N GLN A 413 3.56 13.99 9.54
CA GLN A 413 3.75 12.81 10.36
C GLN A 413 5.24 12.68 10.69
N GLU A 414 5.60 12.55 11.97
CA GLU A 414 6.98 12.32 12.41
C GLU A 414 7.40 10.84 12.25
N GLY A 415 6.98 10.19 11.16
CA GLY A 415 7.17 8.75 10.96
C GLY A 415 6.26 7.88 11.85
N GLY A 416 6.49 6.57 11.85
CA GLY A 416 5.78 5.59 12.70
C GLY A 416 4.53 4.95 12.05
N SER A 417 3.72 4.26 12.86
CA SER A 417 2.57 3.45 12.41
C SER A 417 1.38 4.25 11.83
N THR A 418 1.46 5.58 11.79
CA THR A 418 0.45 6.47 11.19
C THR A 418 0.94 7.19 9.94
N SER A 419 2.14 6.85 9.42
CA SER A 419 2.77 7.56 8.29
C SER A 419 2.00 7.47 6.97
N SER A 420 1.45 6.29 6.65
CA SER A 420 0.68 6.03 5.43
C SER A 420 -0.38 4.97 5.67
N CYS A 421 -1.22 4.71 4.67
CA CYS A 421 -2.05 3.50 4.63
C CYS A 421 -1.19 2.22 4.52
N MET A 422 -1.83 1.06 4.58
CA MET A 422 -1.17 -0.22 4.31
C MET A 422 -0.98 -0.41 2.80
N ILE A 423 0.28 -0.49 2.37
CA ILE A 423 0.71 -0.53 0.97
C ILE A 423 1.15 -1.95 0.60
N ARG A 424 0.63 -2.48 -0.51
CA ARG A 424 1.04 -3.80 -1.03
C ARG A 424 2.49 -3.77 -1.51
N VAL A 425 3.17 -4.90 -1.35
CA VAL A 425 4.56 -5.09 -1.78
C VAL A 425 4.60 -6.11 -2.92
N ALA A 426 5.06 -5.69 -4.09
CA ALA A 426 5.32 -6.57 -5.21
C ALA A 426 6.37 -7.62 -4.82
N GLN A 427 6.07 -8.87 -5.15
CA GLN A 427 6.94 -10.01 -4.89
C GLN A 427 7.52 -10.52 -6.21
N SER A 428 8.67 -11.21 -6.15
CA SER A 428 9.30 -11.78 -7.35
C SER A 428 8.43 -12.85 -8.03
N MET A 429 7.62 -13.56 -7.25
CA MET A 429 6.64 -14.54 -7.74
C MET A 429 5.53 -14.70 -6.69
N ALA A 430 4.26 -14.57 -7.08
CA ALA A 430 3.12 -14.69 -6.17
C ALA A 430 2.02 -15.58 -6.76
N GLY A 431 1.79 -16.72 -6.12
CA GLY A 431 0.71 -17.66 -6.43
C GLY A 431 -0.14 -18.00 -5.20
N ALA A 432 -1.16 -18.83 -5.37
CA ALA A 432 -2.08 -19.21 -4.29
C ALA A 432 -1.37 -20.04 -3.21
N LYS A 433 -0.83 -19.37 -2.18
CA LYS A 433 -0.02 -19.94 -1.08
C LYS A 433 1.34 -20.53 -1.52
N TRP A 434 1.92 -20.01 -2.60
CA TRP A 434 3.28 -20.38 -3.05
C TRP A 434 3.92 -19.18 -3.76
N GLY A 435 5.25 -19.09 -3.77
CA GLY A 435 5.95 -17.93 -4.36
C GLY A 435 7.21 -17.53 -3.61
N GLY A 436 7.84 -16.44 -4.07
CA GLY A 436 8.83 -15.70 -3.31
C GLY A 436 8.13 -14.70 -2.40
N PHE A 437 8.54 -14.61 -1.13
CA PHE A 437 7.92 -13.68 -0.19
C PHE A 437 8.99 -13.04 0.71
N VAL A 438 9.26 -11.77 0.48
CA VAL A 438 10.23 -10.98 1.25
C VAL A 438 9.56 -9.67 1.66
N LEU A 439 9.47 -9.47 2.97
CA LEU A 439 8.93 -8.25 3.56
C LEU A 439 10.05 -7.23 3.77
N PRO A 440 9.94 -6.02 3.21
CA PRO A 440 10.76 -4.90 3.63
C PRO A 440 10.58 -4.61 5.13
N ARG A 441 11.68 -4.32 5.81
CA ARG A 441 11.72 -4.03 7.26
C ARG A 441 11.71 -2.53 7.53
N ILE A 442 11.28 -2.15 8.73
CA ILE A 442 11.27 -0.76 9.18
C ILE A 442 12.68 -0.14 9.00
N GLY A 443 12.73 1.05 8.42
CA GLY A 443 13.98 1.76 8.08
C GLY A 443 14.60 1.39 6.74
N GLN A 444 14.12 0.36 6.03
CA GLN A 444 14.56 0.08 4.66
C GLN A 444 13.94 1.07 3.67
N GLU A 445 14.63 1.32 2.57
CA GLU A 445 14.13 2.18 1.50
C GLU A 445 13.46 1.34 0.41
N VAL A 446 12.23 1.73 0.08
CA VAL A 446 11.39 1.07 -0.92
C VAL A 446 11.08 2.01 -2.07
N VAL A 447 10.87 1.43 -3.26
CA VAL A 447 10.37 2.13 -4.44
C VAL A 447 8.85 1.95 -4.47
N VAL A 448 8.12 3.06 -4.51
CA VAL A 448 6.66 3.14 -4.50
C VAL A 448 6.19 3.71 -5.82
N GLU A 449 5.39 2.92 -6.54
CA GLU A 449 4.65 3.33 -7.72
C GLU A 449 3.20 3.69 -7.34
N PHE A 450 2.50 4.43 -8.20
CA PHE A 450 1.14 4.90 -7.96
C PHE A 450 0.27 4.43 -9.12
N LEU A 451 -0.72 3.57 -8.84
CA LEU A 451 -1.52 2.93 -9.89
C LEU A 451 -2.33 3.99 -10.67
N ASP A 452 -2.26 3.94 -12.01
CA ASP A 452 -2.81 4.98 -12.91
C ASP A 452 -2.26 6.40 -12.67
N GLY A 453 -1.17 6.51 -11.89
CA GLY A 453 -0.60 7.75 -11.39
C GLY A 453 -1.39 8.40 -10.26
N ASP A 454 -2.37 7.71 -9.66
CA ASP A 454 -3.21 8.26 -8.58
C ASP A 454 -2.45 8.25 -7.24
N PRO A 455 -2.19 9.42 -6.61
CA PRO A 455 -1.51 9.51 -5.32
C PRO A 455 -2.18 8.71 -4.19
N ASP A 456 -3.47 8.38 -4.32
CA ASP A 456 -4.24 7.63 -3.34
C ASP A 456 -4.02 6.09 -3.43
N THR A 457 -3.35 5.59 -4.48
CA THR A 457 -3.21 4.15 -4.77
C THR A 457 -1.74 3.68 -4.86
N PRO A 458 -0.95 3.83 -3.78
CA PRO A 458 0.45 3.41 -3.80
C PRO A 458 0.63 1.88 -3.86
N LEU A 459 1.73 1.44 -4.48
CA LEU A 459 2.20 0.06 -4.55
C LEU A 459 3.73 0.04 -4.44
N VAL A 460 4.28 -0.71 -3.48
CA VAL A 460 5.74 -0.92 -3.41
C VAL A 460 6.14 -1.89 -4.51
N THR A 461 7.08 -1.50 -5.38
CA THR A 461 7.54 -2.30 -6.53
C THR A 461 8.99 -2.75 -6.43
N GLY A 462 9.75 -2.25 -5.46
CA GLY A 462 11.14 -2.65 -5.25
C GLY A 462 11.75 -2.13 -3.97
N THR A 463 13.01 -2.47 -3.75
CA THR A 463 13.85 -1.97 -2.64
C THR A 463 15.18 -1.48 -3.20
N VAL A 464 15.79 -0.51 -2.53
CA VAL A 464 17.09 0.04 -2.92
C VAL A 464 18.01 0.13 -1.70
N TYR A 465 19.31 -0.10 -1.92
CA TYR A 465 20.35 0.19 -0.93
C TYR A 465 20.69 1.67 -0.96
N ASN A 466 21.14 2.21 0.17
CA ASN A 466 21.51 3.61 0.34
C ASN A 466 22.69 3.78 1.31
N GLY A 467 23.02 5.02 1.70
CA GLY A 467 24.16 5.31 2.58
C GLY A 467 24.06 4.74 3.99
N GLN A 468 22.84 4.42 4.46
CA GLN A 468 22.59 3.82 5.77
C GLN A 468 22.36 2.30 5.64
N ASN A 469 21.51 1.88 4.71
CA ASN A 469 21.29 0.49 4.35
C ASN A 469 22.26 0.11 3.23
N THR A 470 23.49 -0.24 3.59
CA THR A 470 24.53 -0.57 2.62
C THR A 470 24.35 -1.96 2.01
N VAL A 471 24.96 -2.18 0.84
CA VAL A 471 25.03 -3.50 0.20
C VAL A 471 25.67 -4.56 1.12
N PRO A 472 25.32 -5.86 0.99
CA PRO A 472 25.79 -6.92 1.90
C PRO A 472 27.31 -7.16 1.88
N TYR A 473 27.96 -6.83 0.76
CA TYR A 473 29.40 -6.98 0.57
C TYR A 473 29.98 -5.68 0.02
N ALA A 474 31.18 -5.31 0.49
CA ALA A 474 31.84 -4.10 0.04
C ALA A 474 32.04 -4.07 -1.48
N LEU A 475 31.56 -3.01 -2.13
CA LEU A 475 31.74 -2.73 -3.55
C LEU A 475 32.70 -1.55 -3.75
N PRO A 476 33.49 -1.52 -4.85
CA PRO A 476 33.45 -2.44 -5.99
C PRO A 476 34.29 -3.73 -5.83
N ALA A 477 34.91 -3.96 -4.67
CA ALA A 477 35.83 -5.09 -4.45
C ALA A 477 35.21 -6.47 -4.73
N ASN A 478 33.94 -6.67 -4.36
CA ASN A 478 33.23 -7.94 -4.51
C ASN A 478 32.18 -7.91 -5.63
N LYS A 479 32.45 -7.21 -6.74
CA LYS A 479 31.51 -7.00 -7.86
C LYS A 479 31.05 -8.27 -8.59
N THR A 480 31.72 -9.40 -8.38
CA THR A 480 31.39 -10.72 -8.95
C THR A 480 30.56 -11.58 -8.00
N ARG A 481 30.14 -11.05 -6.85
CA ARG A 481 29.29 -11.77 -5.89
C ARG A 481 27.83 -11.44 -6.09
N SER A 482 27.01 -12.49 -6.14
CA SER A 482 25.55 -12.44 -6.02
C SER A 482 25.13 -13.11 -4.72
N THR A 483 24.16 -12.55 -4.00
CA THR A 483 23.74 -13.14 -2.71
C THR A 483 22.25 -12.92 -2.43
N PHE A 484 21.65 -13.89 -1.77
CA PHE A 484 20.41 -13.74 -1.02
C PHE A 484 20.74 -13.95 0.46
N LYS A 485 20.90 -12.84 1.19
CA LYS A 485 21.30 -12.82 2.60
C LYS A 485 20.19 -12.25 3.47
N SER A 486 19.75 -13.03 4.44
CA SER A 486 18.75 -12.60 5.43
C SER A 486 19.41 -12.07 6.71
N ARG A 487 18.60 -11.70 7.69
CA ARG A 487 19.04 -11.35 9.03
C ARG A 487 18.05 -11.88 10.05
N SER A 488 18.53 -12.53 11.09
CA SER A 488 17.69 -12.99 12.19
C SER A 488 16.94 -11.81 12.82
N SER A 489 15.66 -12.01 13.13
CA SER A 489 14.75 -11.00 13.68
C SER A 489 14.00 -11.60 14.88
N PRO A 490 13.75 -10.84 15.96
CA PRO A 490 14.22 -9.47 16.21
C PRO A 490 15.63 -9.42 16.82
N LYS A 491 16.28 -8.25 16.73
CA LYS A 491 17.50 -7.83 17.47
C LYS A 491 18.66 -8.83 17.44
N SER A 492 18.93 -9.42 16.27
CA SER A 492 20.03 -10.37 16.09
C SER A 492 20.95 -10.00 14.93
N GLN A 493 22.20 -10.47 15.02
CA GLN A 493 23.20 -10.34 13.96
C GLN A 493 23.38 -11.63 13.16
N GLY A 494 22.69 -12.72 13.53
CA GLY A 494 22.70 -13.98 12.79
C GLY A 494 22.08 -13.85 11.40
N PHE A 495 22.41 -14.76 10.49
CA PHE A 495 21.92 -14.69 9.10
C PHE A 495 21.85 -16.05 8.42
N ASN A 496 20.90 -16.18 7.48
CA ASN A 496 20.94 -17.25 6.48
C ASN A 496 21.41 -16.67 5.16
N GLU A 497 22.17 -17.43 4.38
CA GLU A 497 22.72 -16.93 3.12
C GLU A 497 22.87 -18.02 2.06
N LEU A 498 22.47 -17.69 0.84
CA LEU A 498 22.90 -18.33 -0.39
C LEU A 498 23.72 -17.30 -1.19
N ARG A 499 25.00 -17.58 -1.41
CA ARG A 499 25.93 -16.71 -2.13
C ARG A 499 26.61 -17.46 -3.26
N MET A 500 26.78 -16.77 -4.38
CA MET A 500 27.54 -17.23 -5.55
C MET A 500 28.67 -16.24 -5.81
N GLU A 501 29.90 -16.72 -5.90
CA GLU A 501 31.08 -15.99 -6.35
C GLU A 501 31.44 -16.44 -7.77
N ASP A 502 31.42 -15.51 -8.71
CA ASP A 502 31.71 -15.76 -10.13
C ASP A 502 33.12 -15.28 -10.54
N LYS A 503 34.01 -15.03 -9.57
CA LYS A 503 35.41 -14.73 -9.86
C LYS A 503 36.11 -15.96 -10.44
N ALA A 504 36.48 -15.88 -11.71
CA ALA A 504 37.16 -16.94 -12.44
C ALA A 504 38.36 -17.53 -11.68
N GLY A 505 38.38 -18.87 -11.54
CA GLY A 505 39.41 -19.62 -10.81
C GLY A 505 39.28 -19.56 -9.28
N SER A 506 38.22 -18.97 -8.76
CA SER A 506 37.89 -18.87 -7.33
C SER A 506 36.37 -18.92 -7.12
N GLU A 507 35.66 -19.61 -8.02
CA GLU A 507 34.21 -19.74 -7.98
C GLU A 507 33.76 -20.48 -6.72
N GLU A 508 32.66 -20.02 -6.12
CA GLU A 508 32.13 -20.60 -4.90
C GLU A 508 30.61 -20.49 -4.86
N VAL A 509 29.95 -21.57 -4.43
CA VAL A 509 28.59 -21.50 -3.90
C VAL A 509 28.66 -21.70 -2.38
N PHE A 510 28.30 -20.66 -1.64
CA PHE A 510 28.28 -20.67 -0.18
C PHE A 510 26.84 -20.73 0.31
N PHE A 511 26.58 -21.70 1.19
CA PHE A 511 25.28 -21.90 1.83
C PHE A 511 25.45 -21.90 3.35
N HIS A 512 24.79 -20.96 4.03
CA HIS A 512 24.84 -20.80 5.48
C HIS A 512 23.45 -20.83 6.08
N ALA A 513 23.27 -21.70 7.08
CA ALA A 513 22.10 -21.71 7.95
C ALA A 513 22.55 -21.30 9.35
N GLU A 514 21.90 -20.29 9.93
CA GLU A 514 22.19 -19.78 11.27
C GLU A 514 21.91 -20.84 12.36
N LYS A 515 20.93 -21.71 12.12
CA LYS A 515 20.48 -22.71 13.10
C LYS A 515 20.23 -24.07 12.46
N ASP A 516 18.98 -24.37 12.11
CA ASP A 516 18.57 -25.68 11.62
C ASP A 516 18.58 -25.68 10.07
N LEU A 517 19.12 -26.74 9.46
CA LEU A 517 19.06 -26.98 8.01
C LEU A 517 18.38 -28.33 7.75
N ASN A 518 17.20 -28.28 7.16
CA ASN A 518 16.44 -29.46 6.75
C ASN A 518 16.46 -29.60 5.22
N SER A 519 16.74 -30.80 4.71
CA SER A 519 16.67 -31.15 3.28
C SER A 519 15.78 -32.37 3.11
N ILE A 520 14.62 -32.21 2.50
CA ILE A 520 13.60 -33.26 2.36
C ILE A 520 13.32 -33.46 0.86
N ILE A 521 13.47 -34.70 0.40
CA ILE A 521 13.10 -35.14 -0.95
C ILE A 521 11.96 -36.15 -0.79
N ASP A 522 10.72 -35.72 -1.05
CA ASP A 522 9.55 -36.58 -0.85
C ASP A 522 9.49 -37.74 -1.86
N LYS A 523 9.94 -37.49 -3.10
CA LYS A 523 9.88 -38.46 -4.20
C LYS A 523 11.06 -38.23 -5.16
N GLY A 524 11.64 -39.32 -5.64
CA GLY A 524 12.73 -39.31 -6.61
C GLY A 524 14.09 -39.58 -5.98
N ASP A 525 15.15 -39.12 -6.65
CA ASP A 525 16.54 -39.44 -6.33
C ASP A 525 17.31 -38.19 -5.88
N GLU A 526 18.20 -38.34 -4.90
CA GLU A 526 19.24 -37.34 -4.59
C GLU A 526 20.59 -37.84 -5.13
N THR A 527 21.27 -37.03 -5.95
CA THR A 527 22.59 -37.36 -6.49
C THR A 527 23.61 -36.30 -6.09
N ARG A 528 24.80 -36.72 -5.63
CA ARG A 528 25.93 -35.84 -5.34
C ARG A 528 27.18 -36.36 -6.04
N THR A 529 27.76 -35.56 -6.93
CA THR A 529 28.96 -35.91 -7.70
C THR A 529 30.03 -34.84 -7.51
N LEU A 530 31.24 -35.26 -7.14
CA LEU A 530 32.43 -34.41 -7.12
C LEU A 530 33.39 -34.91 -8.21
N ASN A 531 33.53 -34.13 -9.28
CA ASN A 531 34.36 -34.54 -10.42
C ASN A 531 35.86 -34.45 -10.12
N SER A 532 36.27 -33.51 -9.26
CA SER A 532 37.66 -33.31 -8.85
C SER A 532 37.71 -32.60 -7.51
N GLY A 533 38.78 -32.83 -6.74
CA GLY A 533 38.98 -32.27 -5.41
C GLY A 533 38.55 -33.21 -4.28
N ASN A 534 38.31 -32.63 -3.10
CA ASN A 534 38.06 -33.38 -1.87
C ASN A 534 36.70 -33.02 -1.25
N ARG A 535 36.09 -33.99 -0.56
CA ARG A 535 34.93 -33.76 0.31
C ARG A 535 35.33 -33.91 1.77
N THR A 536 34.93 -32.96 2.61
CA THR A 536 35.12 -33.01 4.06
C THR A 536 33.80 -32.77 4.78
N THR A 537 33.49 -33.62 5.76
CA THR A 537 32.35 -33.46 6.67
C THR A 537 32.88 -33.36 8.08
N THR A 538 32.37 -32.44 8.90
CA THR A 538 32.83 -32.28 10.29
C THR A 538 31.66 -31.95 11.21
N ILE A 539 31.37 -32.85 12.14
CA ILE A 539 30.45 -32.62 13.27
C ILE A 539 31.31 -32.31 14.48
N LYS A 540 31.38 -31.03 14.88
CA LYS A 540 32.21 -30.61 16.03
C LYS A 540 31.63 -31.08 17.36
N LYS A 541 30.30 -31.13 17.46
CA LYS A 541 29.55 -31.54 18.65
C LYS A 541 28.19 -32.07 18.21
N GLY A 542 27.75 -33.17 18.81
CA GLY A 542 26.49 -33.84 18.50
C GLY A 542 26.72 -35.21 17.90
N ASP A 543 25.63 -35.80 17.42
CA ASP A 543 25.58 -37.17 16.89
C ASP A 543 25.31 -37.15 15.38
N GLU A 544 25.75 -38.20 14.69
CA GLU A 544 25.39 -38.47 13.29
C GLU A 544 24.65 -39.81 13.23
N THR A 545 23.46 -39.80 12.63
CA THR A 545 22.65 -41.00 12.43
C THR A 545 22.42 -41.19 10.93
N LEU A 546 22.70 -42.41 10.44
CA LEU A 546 22.36 -42.84 9.09
C LEU A 546 21.40 -44.03 9.16
N GLU A 547 20.19 -43.85 8.66
CA GLU A 547 19.16 -44.89 8.63
C GLU A 547 18.69 -45.12 7.19
N ILE A 548 18.64 -46.39 6.80
CA ILE A 548 18.07 -46.85 5.54
C ILE A 548 17.03 -47.91 5.91
N GLU A 549 15.77 -47.50 6.03
CA GLU A 549 14.68 -48.38 6.46
C GLU A 549 14.48 -49.56 5.48
N LYS A 550 14.62 -49.28 4.18
CA LYS A 550 14.48 -50.25 3.10
C LYS A 550 15.51 -49.97 2.01
N GLY A 551 16.11 -51.04 1.51
CA GLY A 551 17.05 -50.97 0.40
C GLY A 551 18.44 -51.48 0.79
N LYS A 552 19.45 -50.96 0.11
CA LYS A 552 20.85 -51.39 0.25
C LYS A 552 21.77 -50.18 0.39
N ARG A 553 22.81 -50.33 1.19
CA ARG A 553 24.00 -49.46 1.15
C ARG A 553 25.09 -50.21 0.39
N THR A 554 25.75 -49.52 -0.53
CA THR A 554 26.95 -50.03 -1.22
C THR A 554 28.01 -48.96 -1.17
N GLU A 555 29.24 -49.35 -0.82
CA GLU A 555 30.39 -48.46 -0.72
C GLU A 555 31.54 -49.10 -1.50
N THR A 556 32.24 -48.30 -2.30
CA THR A 556 33.37 -48.75 -3.12
C THR A 556 34.44 -47.69 -3.02
N ILE A 557 35.63 -48.11 -2.58
CA ILE A 557 36.78 -47.24 -2.33
C ILE A 557 37.95 -47.89 -3.07
N GLU A 558 38.54 -47.16 -4.01
CA GLU A 558 39.71 -47.65 -4.76
C GLU A 558 41.01 -47.51 -3.95
N GLY A 559 41.06 -46.51 -3.07
CA GLY A 559 42.17 -46.29 -2.14
C GLY A 559 41.91 -46.89 -0.76
N ASP A 560 42.46 -46.25 0.26
CA ASP A 560 42.40 -46.73 1.64
C ASP A 560 41.10 -46.32 2.35
N GLN A 561 40.60 -47.20 3.23
CA GLN A 561 39.56 -46.90 4.20
C GLN A 561 40.13 -46.98 5.62
N THR A 562 40.13 -45.86 6.35
CA THR A 562 40.57 -45.79 7.75
C THR A 562 39.41 -45.42 8.67
N LEU A 563 39.19 -46.19 9.73
CA LEU A 563 38.24 -45.89 10.81
C LEU A 563 38.99 -45.73 12.13
N THR A 564 38.78 -44.62 12.82
CA THR A 564 39.35 -44.37 14.16
C THR A 564 38.25 -43.93 15.12
N ILE A 565 38.02 -44.74 16.16
CA ILE A 565 37.14 -44.40 17.28
C ILE A 565 38.05 -44.08 18.48
N LYS A 566 38.18 -42.79 18.82
CA LYS A 566 39.07 -42.36 19.91
C LYS A 566 38.56 -42.78 21.28
N THR A 567 37.24 -42.81 21.46
CA THR A 567 36.57 -43.16 22.71
C THR A 567 35.20 -43.73 22.38
N GLY A 568 34.78 -44.78 23.09
CA GLY A 568 33.52 -45.47 22.86
C GLY A 568 33.70 -46.85 22.24
N ASN A 569 32.62 -47.39 21.70
CA ASN A 569 32.53 -48.77 21.23
C ASN A 569 32.21 -48.83 19.74
N ARG A 570 32.62 -49.92 19.07
CA ARG A 570 32.06 -50.35 17.79
C ARG A 570 31.19 -51.57 18.02
N SER A 571 29.99 -51.60 17.44
CA SER A 571 29.08 -52.73 17.49
C SER A 571 28.47 -52.95 16.12
N ASP A 572 28.47 -54.21 15.66
CA ASP A 572 27.86 -54.65 14.40
C ASP A 572 26.84 -55.75 14.74
N THR A 573 25.61 -55.66 14.20
CA THR A 573 24.55 -56.66 14.45
C THR A 573 23.81 -56.98 13.16
N ILE A 574 23.85 -58.25 12.75
CA ILE A 574 23.10 -58.77 11.60
C ILE A 574 22.00 -59.66 12.14
N LYS A 575 20.75 -59.18 12.09
CA LYS A 575 19.58 -59.94 12.57
C LYS A 575 19.30 -61.15 11.70
N THR A 576 19.42 -60.97 10.38
CA THR A 576 19.20 -62.00 9.36
C THR A 576 20.18 -61.76 8.21
N GLY A 577 20.84 -62.81 7.73
CA GLY A 577 21.80 -62.73 6.64
C GLY A 577 23.17 -63.28 7.01
N ASN A 578 24.17 -62.93 6.21
CA ASN A 578 25.55 -63.40 6.35
C ASN A 578 26.50 -62.21 6.55
N ASP A 579 27.56 -62.41 7.33
CA ASP A 579 28.74 -61.55 7.36
C ASP A 579 29.86 -62.19 6.54
N ASN A 580 30.24 -61.56 5.43
CA ASN A 580 31.23 -62.10 4.50
C ASN A 580 32.47 -61.19 4.45
N LEU A 581 33.61 -61.69 4.93
CA LEU A 581 34.90 -61.03 4.79
C LEU A 581 35.82 -61.86 3.86
N ALA A 582 36.25 -61.25 2.76
CA ALA A 582 37.19 -61.87 1.81
C ALA A 582 38.38 -60.96 1.54
N ILE A 583 39.59 -61.44 1.85
CA ILE A 583 40.86 -60.79 1.51
C ILE A 583 41.54 -61.65 0.45
N LYS A 584 41.50 -61.20 -0.80
CA LYS A 584 42.05 -61.98 -1.94
C LYS A 584 43.57 -62.03 -1.93
N MET A 585 44.20 -60.95 -1.47
CA MET A 585 45.66 -60.82 -1.37
C MET A 585 45.98 -59.88 -0.20
N GLY A 586 47.04 -60.19 0.54
CA GLY A 586 47.49 -59.41 1.70
C GLY A 586 47.27 -60.13 3.03
N ASN A 587 47.33 -59.35 4.11
CA ASN A 587 47.34 -59.85 5.48
C ASN A 587 46.10 -59.40 6.25
N ARG A 588 45.68 -60.21 7.22
CA ARG A 588 44.75 -59.81 8.29
C ARG A 588 45.51 -59.81 9.62
N THR A 589 45.49 -58.70 10.34
CA THR A 589 46.09 -58.59 11.67
C THR A 589 45.04 -58.08 12.66
N THR A 590 44.90 -58.77 13.79
CA THR A 590 44.07 -58.34 14.92
C THR A 590 44.99 -58.20 16.13
N LYS A 591 44.94 -57.05 16.81
CA LYS A 591 45.72 -56.80 18.03
C LYS A 591 44.80 -56.23 19.11
N ILE A 592 44.83 -56.84 20.29
CA ILE A 592 44.16 -56.35 21.50
C ILE A 592 45.24 -56.20 22.55
N ASP A 593 45.57 -54.95 22.90
CA ASP A 593 46.61 -54.67 23.91
C ASP A 593 46.16 -55.06 25.33
N MET A 594 44.87 -54.85 25.64
CA MET A 594 44.26 -55.21 26.92
C MET A 594 42.81 -55.63 26.70
N GLY A 595 42.38 -56.71 27.37
CA GLY A 595 41.01 -57.23 27.30
C GLY A 595 40.94 -58.68 26.81
N ASN A 596 39.73 -59.12 26.44
CA ASN A 596 39.46 -60.47 25.98
C ASN A 596 39.02 -60.47 24.51
N ASP A 597 39.43 -61.49 23.76
CA ASP A 597 38.79 -61.89 22.50
C ASP A 597 37.89 -63.10 22.76
N SER A 598 36.63 -63.07 22.35
CA SER A 598 35.65 -64.11 22.67
C SER A 598 34.79 -64.45 21.46
N LEU A 599 34.67 -65.75 21.17
CA LEU A 599 33.83 -66.26 20.08
C LEU A 599 32.90 -67.35 20.59
N THR A 600 31.60 -67.15 20.39
CA THR A 600 30.54 -68.09 20.76
C THR A 600 29.72 -68.46 19.53
N LEU A 601 29.60 -69.75 19.23
CA LEU A 601 28.65 -70.29 18.25
C LEU A 601 27.62 -71.13 19.00
N THR A 602 26.34 -70.70 19.01
CA THR A 602 25.28 -71.45 19.68
C THR A 602 24.90 -72.72 18.91
N MET A 603 24.94 -72.65 17.58
CA MET A 603 24.69 -73.77 16.67
C MET A 603 25.59 -73.64 15.43
N GLY A 604 25.90 -74.78 14.80
CA GLY A 604 26.73 -74.83 13.59
C GLY A 604 28.17 -75.24 13.86
N ASN A 605 29.03 -75.06 12.85
CA ASN A 605 30.42 -75.54 12.86
C ASN A 605 31.40 -74.38 12.73
N ARG A 606 32.53 -74.47 13.44
CA ARG A 606 33.72 -73.64 13.19
C ARG A 606 34.74 -74.48 12.44
N THR A 607 35.19 -74.01 11.27
CA THR A 607 36.25 -74.65 10.48
C THR A 607 37.46 -73.73 10.38
N ILE A 608 38.66 -74.25 10.64
CA ILE A 608 39.93 -73.57 10.41
C ILE A 608 40.75 -74.46 9.49
N LYS A 609 41.09 -73.97 8.30
CA LYS A 609 41.89 -74.69 7.31
C LYS A 609 43.10 -73.84 6.93
N VAL A 610 44.29 -74.44 6.98
CA VAL A 610 45.54 -73.85 6.48
C VAL A 610 46.05 -74.83 5.43
N ASP A 611 45.82 -74.52 4.14
CA ASP A 611 46.20 -75.39 3.02
C ASP A 611 47.72 -75.56 2.92
N LEU A 612 48.45 -74.46 3.13
CA LEU A 612 49.90 -74.40 3.19
C LEU A 612 50.30 -73.44 4.32
N GLY A 613 51.27 -73.82 5.15
CA GLY A 613 51.77 -72.97 6.24
C GLY A 613 51.68 -73.60 7.63
N LYS A 614 51.63 -72.76 8.67
CA LYS A 614 51.62 -73.15 10.09
C LYS A 614 50.38 -72.61 10.80
N HIS A 615 49.79 -73.43 11.67
CA HIS A 615 48.85 -72.99 12.72
C HIS A 615 49.60 -73.03 14.08
N SER A 616 49.63 -71.91 14.81
CA SER A 616 50.29 -71.79 16.13
C SER A 616 49.28 -71.29 17.16
N THR A 617 49.26 -71.91 18.32
CA THR A 617 48.51 -71.45 19.50
C THR A 617 49.45 -71.47 20.69
N GLU A 618 49.64 -70.30 21.30
CA GLU A 618 50.60 -70.11 22.39
C GLU A 618 49.89 -69.37 23.53
N ALA A 619 50.05 -69.86 24.76
CA ALA A 619 49.48 -69.24 25.95
C ALA A 619 50.41 -69.47 27.15
N MET A 620 50.56 -68.46 27.99
CA MET A 620 51.41 -68.52 29.19
C MET A 620 50.76 -69.29 30.36
N GLN A 621 49.43 -69.39 30.38
CA GLN A 621 48.69 -70.01 31.50
C GLN A 621 48.22 -71.43 31.16
N ALA A 622 47.34 -71.57 30.18
CA ALA A 622 46.83 -72.87 29.75
C ALA A 622 46.26 -72.84 28.33
N ILE A 623 46.24 -74.01 27.68
CA ILE A 623 45.48 -74.30 26.47
C ILE A 623 44.51 -75.43 26.82
N GLU A 624 43.20 -75.18 26.72
CA GLU A 624 42.14 -76.14 27.05
C GLU A 624 41.24 -76.44 25.85
N LEU A 625 41.02 -77.72 25.57
CA LEU A 625 40.04 -78.21 24.59
C LEU A 625 39.02 -79.10 25.33
N LYS A 626 37.73 -78.84 25.14
CA LYS A 626 36.64 -79.59 25.81
C LYS A 626 35.60 -80.02 24.77
N CYS A 627 35.19 -81.29 24.84
CA CYS A 627 34.12 -81.87 24.03
C CYS A 627 33.25 -82.73 24.95
N GLY A 628 32.14 -82.18 25.45
CA GLY A 628 31.34 -82.84 26.49
C GLY A 628 32.18 -83.12 27.75
N MET A 629 32.19 -84.38 28.21
CA MET A 629 33.00 -84.83 29.36
C MET A 629 34.48 -85.05 29.02
N SER A 630 34.87 -85.02 27.75
CA SER A 630 36.26 -85.21 27.33
C SER A 630 37.01 -83.88 27.33
N THR A 631 38.21 -83.87 27.90
CA THR A 631 39.04 -82.67 28.05
C THR A 631 40.51 -82.95 27.73
N PHE A 632 41.16 -81.97 27.13
CA PHE A 632 42.61 -81.85 26.98
C PHE A 632 43.02 -80.52 27.58
N LYS A 633 43.97 -80.51 28.52
CA LYS A 633 44.48 -79.30 29.17
C LYS A 633 46.01 -79.34 29.18
N MET A 634 46.63 -78.33 28.59
CA MET A 634 48.07 -78.12 28.66
C MET A 634 48.35 -76.86 29.47
N THR A 635 49.28 -76.95 30.41
CA THR A 635 49.85 -75.82 31.17
C THR A 635 51.38 -75.84 30.98
N PRO A 636 52.13 -74.81 31.41
CA PRO A 636 53.59 -74.87 31.41
C PRO A 636 54.18 -76.05 32.19
N ALA A 637 53.42 -76.62 33.14
CA ALA A 637 53.90 -77.69 34.03
C ALA A 637 53.36 -79.10 33.69
N SER A 638 52.22 -79.21 32.98
CA SER A 638 51.54 -80.50 32.76
C SER A 638 50.70 -80.55 31.49
N ILE A 639 50.51 -81.77 30.95
CA ILE A 639 49.50 -82.09 29.95
C ILE A 639 48.56 -83.14 30.56
N GLU A 640 47.27 -82.80 30.68
CA GLU A 640 46.22 -83.65 31.23
C GLU A 640 45.20 -84.00 30.14
N MET A 641 44.88 -85.29 30.03
CA MET A 641 43.83 -85.81 29.14
C MET A 641 42.81 -86.60 29.97
N LYS A 642 41.52 -86.25 29.87
CA LYS A 642 40.42 -86.98 30.54
C LYS A 642 39.33 -87.29 29.53
N SER A 643 38.86 -88.54 29.50
CA SER A 643 37.79 -89.00 28.62
C SER A 643 37.22 -90.33 29.15
N MET A 644 36.03 -90.72 28.71
CA MET A 644 35.49 -92.08 28.99
C MET A 644 36.41 -93.18 28.44
N MET A 645 37.07 -92.90 27.31
CA MET A 645 38.05 -93.76 26.70
C MET A 645 39.13 -92.88 26.09
N ILE A 646 40.39 -93.18 26.41
CA ILE A 646 41.56 -92.64 25.73
C ILE A 646 42.25 -93.81 25.06
N LYS A 647 42.25 -93.83 23.73
CA LYS A 647 43.00 -94.81 22.93
C LYS A 647 44.23 -94.12 22.38
N ILE A 648 45.42 -94.60 22.76
CA ILE A 648 46.70 -94.14 22.23
C ILE A 648 47.29 -95.30 21.44
N GLU A 649 47.55 -95.08 20.16
CA GLU A 649 48.08 -96.08 19.24
C GLU A 649 49.27 -95.48 18.47
N ALA A 650 50.40 -96.17 18.48
CA ALA A 650 51.58 -95.80 17.70
C ALA A 650 51.93 -96.93 16.74
N GLN A 651 52.24 -96.59 15.47
CA GLN A 651 52.51 -97.58 14.43
C GLN A 651 53.93 -98.19 14.51
N VAL A 652 54.89 -97.47 15.11
CA VAL A 652 56.29 -97.91 15.20
C VAL A 652 56.70 -98.12 16.65
N MET A 653 56.63 -97.07 17.47
CA MET A 653 56.99 -97.13 18.89
C MET A 653 56.19 -96.08 19.64
N LEU A 654 55.55 -96.49 20.73
CA LEU A 654 55.07 -95.57 21.76
C LEU A 654 56.08 -95.60 22.90
N GLN A 655 56.79 -94.49 23.14
CA GLN A 655 57.74 -94.38 24.24
C GLN A 655 57.20 -93.39 25.28
N THR A 656 57.04 -93.87 26.51
CA THR A 656 56.77 -93.04 27.68
C THR A 656 58.01 -93.05 28.56
N LYS A 657 58.52 -91.86 28.91
CA LYS A 657 59.73 -91.70 29.72
C LYS A 657 59.54 -90.51 30.65
N GLY A 658 59.82 -90.71 31.93
CA GLY A 658 59.80 -89.68 32.96
C GLY A 658 60.64 -90.13 34.13
N LEU A 659 60.91 -89.24 35.09
CA LEU A 659 61.51 -89.62 36.37
C LEU A 659 60.65 -90.68 37.10
N MET A 660 59.35 -90.66 36.85
CA MET A 660 58.38 -91.65 37.31
C MET A 660 57.32 -91.84 36.22
N VAL A 661 56.96 -93.10 35.94
CA VAL A 661 55.81 -93.47 35.09
C VAL A 661 54.89 -94.34 35.93
N GLN A 662 53.63 -93.94 36.07
CA GLN A 662 52.64 -94.62 36.90
C GLN A 662 51.39 -94.94 36.07
N GLN A 663 50.87 -96.16 36.21
CA GLN A 663 49.68 -96.65 35.52
C GLN A 663 48.78 -97.39 36.52
N ASP A 664 47.65 -96.78 36.86
CA ASP A 664 46.69 -97.33 37.81
C ASP A 664 45.39 -97.70 37.09
N ALA A 665 44.95 -98.95 37.24
CA ALA A 665 43.67 -99.42 36.72
C ALA A 665 42.78 -99.92 37.86
N SER A 666 41.58 -99.35 37.98
CA SER A 666 40.65 -99.68 39.06
C SER A 666 39.93 -101.03 38.89
N ALA A 667 39.97 -101.61 37.69
CA ALA A 667 39.34 -102.90 37.39
C ALA A 667 40.34 -103.90 36.82
N ILE A 668 40.84 -103.66 35.60
CA ILE A 668 41.75 -104.57 34.91
C ILE A 668 42.83 -103.77 34.19
N HIS A 669 44.10 -104.01 34.54
CA HIS A 669 45.25 -103.57 33.75
C HIS A 669 45.74 -104.72 32.88
N ILE A 670 45.76 -104.56 31.55
CA ILE A 670 46.23 -105.57 30.62
C ILE A 670 47.42 -105.02 29.84
N VAL A 671 48.60 -105.57 30.11
CA VAL A 671 49.80 -105.38 29.29
C VAL A 671 50.02 -106.65 28.48
N LYS A 672 50.04 -106.54 27.15
CA LYS A 672 50.22 -107.68 26.23
C LYS A 672 51.28 -107.35 25.20
N GLY A 673 52.20 -108.29 24.99
CA GLY A 673 53.23 -108.21 23.97
C GLY A 673 53.88 -109.58 23.78
N ALA A 674 54.53 -109.81 22.63
CA ALA A 674 55.32 -111.02 22.38
C ALA A 674 56.49 -111.15 23.39
N LEU A 675 56.97 -110.00 23.88
CA LEU A 675 57.90 -109.89 24.99
C LEU A 675 57.54 -108.65 25.80
N VAL A 676 57.29 -108.82 27.10
CA VAL A 676 57.10 -107.73 28.06
C VAL A 676 58.26 -107.81 29.04
N LEU A 677 59.17 -106.85 28.96
CA LEU A 677 60.29 -106.74 29.88
C LEU A 677 59.91 -105.70 30.95
N ILE A 678 59.65 -106.18 32.16
CA ILE A 678 59.51 -105.35 33.36
C ILE A 678 60.84 -105.51 34.09
N ASN A 679 61.63 -104.44 34.13
CA ASN A 679 62.87 -104.38 34.92
C ASN A 679 62.65 -103.54 36.16
#